data_AF-A0AAV6Z8Y5-F1
#
_entry.id   AF-A0AAV6Z8Y5-F1
#
_cell.length_a   1.000
_cell.length_b   1.000
_cell.length_c   1.000
_cell.angle_alpha   90.00
_cell.angle_beta   90.00
_cell.angle_gamma   90.00
#
_symmetry.space_group_name_H-M   'P 1'
#
loop_
_entity.id
_entity.type
_entity.pdbx_description
1 polymer ?
#
loop_
_entity_poly.entity_id
_entity_poly.type
_entity_poly.pdbx_seq_one_letter_code
_entity_poly.pdbx_strand_id
1 'polypeptide(L)'
;FSVCNCGKDTACTSSGECCHVECLGGCSSPGDSRTCVSCRNFFFNGQCLPSCPRNTFEYEGWRCITKEYCASLVKVSESPRESSKFVIYENRCLAECPAGYTRNESSIVCHKCEGHCPKVCKVGTKAIDSIQTAKELTGCTYIEGNLIFNIRRGMNVASELHQSLGRIDTITGFLKIKHSFALVSLSFFKNLKLIRGDAMVDGNYTLYVLDNQNLQQLWDTNHKSLSIPTGKLYFAFNPKLCLSEIYQTEELTGTKGRQNKADINPRTNGDRASCKTETLIFVTNVTESDRITLKWQRYKPDNTDLLSFVVHYKESPFQNITEYLGQDACGANSWNVADVELPLNTEQEPSVTLQNLKPWTQYAIYVRAITLTTAEEGESFGAQSDVVYIRTKPAAPTVPQDVMIMSNSTSHLIVRWKPPRQRNGNISYYLVLWQQMVEDHELYSNDYCTKGLKLPTSSADTRFDNDEEDSLDAEDKCCPCHKDGGQHQDSDEESFQKKFENFLRNTIFIPKSRRNRRDVSGIIGETLGNLSLAEGPLSHTINNTAVESKPYTYKDKIFRDRMVISNLRHFTEYRIDIHACNHAADVVGCSAATFVFARTMPNPTADNIAGNITWEPTGHNTILMKWDEPENPNGLILKYEIKYKKEHEEGPSTVVCVSRQKFQKYKGVHLTLVQPGNYSARIRATSLAGNGSWTEPIVFFVLGPKETPSENIYLLLKVMPILLLLVIACLALFIFFYNKRGKNDGFPSGALYASVNPEYFSASEMYIPDEWEFPREKITVLKELGQGSFGMVYEGEAKDIVKGEHVTRVALKTVNEMATMRERIEFLNEASVMKAFICHHVVRLLGVVSQGQPALVIMELMTRGDLKSYLRSLRADDENKVNATPPSLKEMIQMAGEIADGMAYLNAKKFVHRDLAARNCMVSEDLTVKIGDFGMTRDIYETDYYRKGGKSLLPVRWMSPESLKDGIFTPYSDVWSFGVVLWEIATLAEQPYQGMANEQVLHYVMDNGILEKPENCPNRLHELMRWCWQKNPKNRPSFIQILESIKEDLQPSFQQLSFFYTTNQKRRESAEVSDAEADQAQKNLLEISPPISSSTSSSSSSFHNFSSLCKAQKDHALLAINAKKNPSAKKNIYHMNGSAKH
;
A
#
# COMPACT_ATOMS: atom_id res chain seq x y z
N PHE A 1 42.34 -19.46 37.23
CA PHE A 1 41.47 -19.34 38.42
C PHE A 1 41.57 -20.62 39.22
N SER A 2 41.76 -20.53 40.53
CA SER A 2 41.60 -21.65 41.47
C SER A 2 40.11 -21.96 41.62
N VAL A 3 39.74 -23.25 41.63
CA VAL A 3 38.36 -23.65 41.92
C VAL A 3 38.17 -23.66 43.44
N CYS A 4 37.21 -22.88 43.92
CA CYS A 4 36.84 -22.82 45.33
C CYS A 4 36.26 -24.18 45.76
N ASN A 5 36.94 -24.89 46.68
CA ASN A 5 36.58 -26.25 47.07
C ASN A 5 35.67 -26.32 48.31
N CYS A 6 34.95 -25.22 48.60
CA CYS A 6 33.97 -25.16 49.69
C CYS A 6 32.65 -25.83 49.26
N GLY A 7 31.84 -26.23 50.25
CA GLY A 7 30.52 -26.81 49.99
C GLY A 7 29.63 -25.86 49.17
N LYS A 8 28.66 -26.42 48.45
CA LYS A 8 27.63 -25.62 47.76
C LYS A 8 27.03 -24.61 48.73
N ASP A 9 26.91 -23.38 48.25
CA ASP A 9 26.45 -22.19 48.98
C ASP A 9 27.39 -21.61 50.06
N THR A 10 28.65 -22.04 50.16
CA THR A 10 29.69 -21.33 50.95
C THR A 10 30.64 -20.52 50.07
N ALA A 11 30.78 -19.22 50.36
CA ALA A 11 31.81 -18.36 49.77
C ALA A 11 33.22 -18.69 50.32
N CYS A 12 34.26 -18.15 49.69
CA CYS A 12 35.65 -18.34 50.11
C CYS A 12 36.51 -17.07 49.95
N THR A 13 37.68 -17.09 50.59
CA THR A 13 38.76 -16.10 50.43
C THR A 13 39.47 -16.27 49.08
N SER A 14 40.32 -15.30 48.71
CA SER A 14 41.24 -15.43 47.58
C SER A 14 42.31 -16.52 47.75
N SER A 15 42.58 -16.96 49.00
CA SER A 15 43.40 -18.14 49.33
C SER A 15 42.64 -19.48 49.16
N GLY A 16 41.31 -19.46 48.97
CA GLY A 16 40.48 -20.65 48.81
C GLY A 16 39.92 -21.22 50.13
N GLU A 17 40.03 -20.49 51.23
CA GLU A 17 39.53 -20.88 52.56
C GLU A 17 38.06 -20.46 52.74
N CYS A 18 37.25 -21.28 53.42
CA CYS A 18 35.80 -21.07 53.46
C CYS A 18 35.36 -19.96 54.43
N CYS A 19 34.45 -19.11 53.95
CA CYS A 19 33.83 -18.05 54.73
C CYS A 19 32.68 -18.56 55.62
N HIS A 20 32.19 -17.70 56.51
CA HIS A 20 30.96 -17.97 57.27
C HIS A 20 29.77 -18.21 56.33
N VAL A 21 28.80 -19.04 56.75
CA VAL A 21 27.64 -19.44 55.93
C VAL A 21 26.70 -18.28 55.54
N GLU A 22 26.75 -17.19 56.32
CA GLU A 22 26.03 -15.93 56.05
C GLU A 22 26.83 -14.93 55.19
N CYS A 23 28.07 -15.25 54.80
CA CYS A 23 28.84 -14.42 53.87
C CYS A 23 28.47 -14.73 52.41
N LEU A 24 28.38 -13.68 51.59
CA LEU A 24 28.18 -13.76 50.15
C LEU A 24 29.35 -13.10 49.40
N GLY A 25 29.76 -13.68 48.27
CA GLY A 25 30.91 -13.25 47.47
C GLY A 25 32.26 -13.66 48.06
N GLY A 26 32.54 -13.27 49.30
CA GLY A 26 33.79 -13.60 50.00
C GLY A 26 33.87 -13.01 51.41
N CYS A 27 35.05 -13.10 52.03
CA CYS A 27 35.33 -12.60 53.38
C CYS A 27 36.80 -12.18 53.52
N SER A 28 37.07 -11.27 54.46
CA SER A 28 38.43 -10.86 54.85
C SER A 28 39.07 -11.80 55.88
N SER A 29 38.28 -12.62 56.57
CA SER A 29 38.76 -13.69 57.46
C SER A 29 37.85 -14.92 57.35
N PRO A 30 38.42 -16.15 57.27
CA PRO A 30 37.61 -17.36 57.25
C PRO A 30 36.67 -17.46 58.46
N GLY A 31 35.48 -18.00 58.26
CA GLY A 31 34.54 -18.33 59.34
C GLY A 31 33.84 -17.19 60.11
N ASP A 32 34.22 -15.91 60.00
CA ASP A 32 33.55 -14.82 60.77
C ASP A 32 32.48 -14.04 59.97
N SER A 33 31.23 -14.15 60.45
CA SER A 33 30.03 -13.37 60.09
C SER A 33 30.16 -11.83 60.07
N ARG A 34 31.22 -11.27 60.65
CA ARG A 34 31.50 -9.81 60.69
C ARG A 34 32.55 -9.36 59.67
N THR A 35 33.26 -10.30 59.05
CA THR A 35 34.31 -10.01 58.05
C THR A 35 33.88 -10.36 56.62
N CYS A 36 32.60 -10.67 56.42
CA CYS A 36 32.03 -10.89 55.09
C CYS A 36 32.14 -9.63 54.21
N VAL A 37 32.46 -9.81 52.92
CA VAL A 37 32.43 -8.72 51.92
C VAL A 37 31.00 -8.24 51.66
N SER A 38 30.04 -9.17 51.70
CA SER A 38 28.60 -8.88 51.72
C SER A 38 27.85 -9.94 52.51
N CYS A 39 26.67 -9.61 53.04
CA CYS A 39 25.81 -10.57 53.73
C CYS A 39 24.89 -11.28 52.76
N ARG A 40 24.65 -12.58 53.00
CA ARG A 40 23.74 -13.41 52.20
C ARG A 40 22.26 -13.07 52.43
N ASN A 41 21.90 -12.82 53.69
CA ASN A 41 20.53 -12.53 54.12
C ASN A 41 20.42 -11.07 54.58
N PHE A 42 20.59 -10.79 55.89
CA PHE A 42 20.44 -9.44 56.43
C PHE A 42 21.70 -8.93 57.12
N PHE A 43 22.06 -7.67 56.86
CA PHE A 43 23.06 -6.93 57.61
C PHE A 43 22.42 -6.15 58.78
N PHE A 44 22.99 -6.26 59.98
CA PHE A 44 22.65 -5.41 61.12
C PHE A 44 23.87 -5.20 62.03
N ASN A 45 24.14 -3.95 62.43
CA ASN A 45 25.20 -3.56 63.37
C ASN A 45 26.59 -4.23 63.14
N GLY A 46 27.01 -4.35 61.87
CA GLY A 46 28.32 -4.91 61.53
C GLY A 46 28.37 -6.44 61.47
N GLN A 47 27.22 -7.13 61.49
CA GLN A 47 27.15 -8.60 61.45
C GLN A 47 26.09 -9.08 60.45
N CYS A 48 26.41 -10.17 59.74
CA CYS A 48 25.46 -10.87 58.87
C CYS A 48 24.60 -11.85 59.68
N LEU A 49 23.28 -11.80 59.47
CA LEU A 49 22.26 -12.56 60.20
C LEU A 49 21.24 -13.19 59.23
N PRO A 50 20.74 -14.40 59.51
CA PRO A 50 19.73 -15.07 58.67
C PRO A 50 18.32 -14.46 58.81
N SER A 51 18.05 -13.70 59.87
CA SER A 51 16.76 -13.06 60.13
C SER A 51 16.93 -11.80 60.98
N CYS A 52 16.01 -10.84 60.84
CA CYS A 52 16.09 -9.59 61.58
C CYS A 52 15.80 -9.76 63.09
N PRO A 53 16.63 -9.17 63.98
CA PRO A 53 16.38 -9.19 65.42
C PRO A 53 15.02 -8.61 65.83
N ARG A 54 14.51 -9.03 67.00
CA ARG A 54 13.26 -8.49 67.57
C ARG A 54 13.32 -6.96 67.67
N ASN A 55 12.19 -6.32 67.37
CA ASN A 55 12.03 -4.86 67.23
C ASN A 55 12.80 -4.22 66.05
N THR A 56 13.29 -5.01 65.10
CA THR A 56 13.81 -4.52 63.81
C THR A 56 13.02 -5.10 62.64
N PHE A 57 12.94 -4.31 61.57
CA PHE A 57 12.12 -4.55 60.39
C PHE A 57 13.01 -4.68 59.16
N GLU A 58 12.60 -5.51 58.21
CA GLU A 58 13.30 -5.68 56.94
C GLU A 58 13.18 -4.43 56.06
N TYR A 59 14.29 -4.05 55.41
CA TYR A 59 14.34 -2.88 54.52
C TYR A 59 15.22 -3.17 53.29
N GLU A 60 14.67 -2.94 52.09
CA GLU A 60 15.26 -3.22 50.76
C GLU A 60 15.76 -4.67 50.57
N GLY A 61 15.35 -5.60 51.44
CA GLY A 61 15.68 -7.03 51.35
C GLY A 61 17.09 -7.43 51.80
N TRP A 62 17.94 -6.49 52.25
CA TRP A 62 19.34 -6.79 52.63
C TRP A 62 19.77 -6.29 54.01
N ARG A 63 18.95 -5.47 54.70
CA ARG A 63 19.26 -4.98 56.05
C ARG A 63 18.05 -4.89 56.97
N CYS A 64 18.34 -4.84 58.26
CA CYS A 64 17.36 -4.58 59.32
C CYS A 64 17.44 -3.12 59.79
N ILE A 65 16.29 -2.50 60.08
CA ILE A 65 16.19 -1.13 60.60
C ILE A 65 15.25 -1.08 61.81
N THR A 66 15.37 -0.06 62.66
CA THR A 66 14.44 0.13 63.79
C THR A 66 13.13 0.80 63.33
N LYS A 67 12.11 0.78 64.20
CA LYS A 67 10.81 1.41 63.94
C LYS A 67 10.93 2.92 63.69
N GLU A 68 11.82 3.56 64.44
CA GLU A 68 12.07 5.01 64.43
C GLU A 68 12.72 5.42 63.11
N TYR A 69 13.65 4.61 62.59
CA TYR A 69 14.26 4.81 61.29
C TYR A 69 13.26 4.57 60.15
N CYS A 70 12.37 3.57 60.24
CA CYS A 70 11.28 3.42 59.26
C CYS A 70 10.33 4.63 59.29
N ALA A 71 10.04 5.18 60.48
CA ALA A 71 9.13 6.32 60.65
C ALA A 71 9.70 7.69 60.23
N SER A 72 11.02 7.82 60.07
CA SER A 72 11.67 9.04 59.57
C SER A 72 11.81 9.09 58.04
N LEU A 73 11.58 7.96 57.34
CA LEU A 73 11.61 7.91 55.88
C LEU A 73 10.35 8.51 55.26
N VAL A 74 10.56 9.33 54.22
CA VAL A 74 9.53 10.03 53.44
C VAL A 74 9.73 9.72 51.96
N LYS A 75 8.65 9.37 51.26
CA LYS A 75 8.66 9.16 49.80
C LYS A 75 8.80 10.52 49.11
N VAL A 76 9.86 10.68 48.33
CA VAL A 76 10.08 11.87 47.49
C VAL A 76 9.14 11.78 46.28
N SER A 77 8.41 12.86 46.01
CA SER A 77 7.46 13.01 44.90
C SER A 77 7.59 14.40 44.28
N GLU A 78 7.25 14.55 43.00
CA GLU A 78 7.41 15.83 42.26
C GLU A 78 6.52 16.96 42.82
N SER A 79 5.44 16.62 43.53
CA SER A 79 4.61 17.56 44.28
C SER A 79 4.83 17.40 45.79
N PRO A 80 5.22 18.46 46.53
CA PRO A 80 5.37 18.41 48.00
C PRO A 80 4.11 17.99 48.78
N ARG A 81 2.94 17.96 48.13
CA ARG A 81 1.64 17.58 48.71
C ARG A 81 1.35 16.07 48.61
N GLU A 82 2.20 15.29 47.94
CA GLU A 82 2.08 13.82 47.81
C GLU A 82 3.13 13.06 48.63
N SER A 83 3.91 13.74 49.48
CA SER A 83 4.95 13.13 50.31
C SER A 83 4.35 12.23 51.41
N SER A 84 4.29 10.92 51.16
CA SER A 84 3.87 9.91 52.13
C SER A 84 5.02 9.49 53.05
N LYS A 85 4.70 9.16 54.32
CA LYS A 85 5.62 8.46 55.21
C LYS A 85 5.56 6.96 54.92
N PHE A 86 6.69 6.28 55.10
CA PHE A 86 6.76 4.82 55.00
C PHE A 86 5.82 4.14 56.02
N VAL A 87 5.51 2.87 55.75
CA VAL A 87 4.56 2.01 56.46
C VAL A 87 5.20 0.67 56.84
N ILE A 88 4.63 -0.01 57.83
CA ILE A 88 5.05 -1.34 58.27
C ILE A 88 3.97 -2.37 57.91
N TYR A 89 4.39 -3.46 57.27
CA TYR A 89 3.55 -4.59 56.90
C TYR A 89 4.33 -5.91 57.10
N GLU A 90 3.77 -6.87 57.83
CA GLU A 90 4.35 -8.22 58.04
C GLU A 90 5.87 -8.22 58.34
N ASN A 91 6.29 -7.40 59.32
CA ASN A 91 7.68 -7.17 59.74
C ASN A 91 8.63 -6.49 58.72
N ARG A 92 8.08 -5.93 57.64
CA ARG A 92 8.82 -5.20 56.58
C ARG A 92 8.46 -3.71 56.59
N CYS A 93 9.42 -2.84 56.28
CA CYS A 93 9.20 -1.41 56.07
C CYS A 93 9.06 -1.12 54.56
N LEU A 94 7.92 -0.56 54.14
CA LEU A 94 7.55 -0.32 52.75
C LEU A 94 7.18 1.15 52.52
N ALA A 95 7.30 1.64 51.28
CA ALA A 95 6.94 3.03 50.96
C ALA A 95 5.41 3.28 51.00
N GLU A 96 4.60 2.31 50.57
CA GLU A 96 3.14 2.36 50.49
C GLU A 96 2.53 1.00 50.86
N CYS A 97 1.23 0.98 51.16
CA CYS A 97 0.51 -0.26 51.49
C CYS A 97 0.28 -1.14 50.24
N PRO A 98 0.32 -2.48 50.36
CA PRO A 98 0.05 -3.38 49.25
C PRO A 98 -1.41 -3.29 48.77
N ALA A 99 -1.67 -3.72 47.53
CA ALA A 99 -3.01 -3.70 46.95
C ALA A 99 -4.03 -4.47 47.81
N GLY A 100 -5.19 -3.86 48.06
CA GLY A 100 -6.18 -4.38 49.00
C GLY A 100 -5.97 -3.96 50.47
N TYR A 101 -4.95 -3.14 50.76
CA TYR A 101 -4.69 -2.56 52.08
C TYR A 101 -4.57 -1.02 51.99
N THR A 102 -4.94 -0.34 53.08
CA THR A 102 -4.87 1.11 53.22
C THR A 102 -4.22 1.52 54.54
N ARG A 103 -3.80 2.79 54.65
CA ARG A 103 -3.19 3.37 55.85
C ARG A 103 -4.24 4.14 56.65
N ASN A 104 -4.21 3.99 57.98
CA ASN A 104 -4.91 4.89 58.90
C ASN A 104 -3.97 6.05 59.30
N GLU A 105 -4.45 7.29 59.35
CA GLU A 105 -3.63 8.50 59.53
C GLU A 105 -2.78 8.48 60.82
N SER A 106 -3.33 7.89 61.89
CA SER A 106 -2.68 7.73 63.20
C SER A 106 -1.74 6.54 63.31
N SER A 107 -1.69 5.66 62.30
CA SER A 107 -0.94 4.41 62.30
C SER A 107 0.22 4.44 61.30
N ILE A 108 1.27 3.66 61.56
CA ILE A 108 2.29 3.29 60.57
C ILE A 108 1.97 1.94 59.91
N VAL A 109 0.99 1.19 60.42
CA VAL A 109 0.65 -0.16 59.95
C VAL A 109 -0.49 -0.09 58.93
N CYS A 110 -0.42 -0.94 57.90
CA CYS A 110 -1.47 -1.09 56.88
C CYS A 110 -2.61 -2.01 57.36
N HIS A 111 -3.84 -1.67 56.99
CA HIS A 111 -5.06 -2.41 57.33
C HIS A 111 -5.80 -2.85 56.05
N LYS A 112 -6.42 -4.03 56.07
CA LYS A 112 -7.08 -4.61 54.89
C LYS A 112 -8.39 -3.88 54.55
N CYS A 113 -8.63 -3.61 53.27
CA CYS A 113 -9.87 -3.03 52.76
C CYS A 113 -10.96 -4.10 52.61
N GLU A 114 -12.20 -3.78 52.95
CA GLU A 114 -13.37 -4.58 52.58
C GLU A 114 -13.80 -4.24 51.15
N GLY A 115 -13.18 -4.91 50.17
CA GLY A 115 -13.41 -4.71 48.74
C GLY A 115 -12.31 -3.89 48.05
N HIS A 116 -12.66 -3.16 47.00
CA HIS A 116 -11.72 -2.29 46.29
C HIS A 116 -11.40 -1.06 47.13
N CYS A 117 -10.13 -0.87 47.52
CA CYS A 117 -9.71 0.32 48.27
C CYS A 117 -10.00 1.61 47.47
N PRO A 118 -10.55 2.66 48.09
CA PRO A 118 -10.83 3.93 47.42
C PRO A 118 -9.53 4.64 47.03
N LYS A 119 -9.41 5.02 45.74
CA LYS A 119 -8.33 5.86 45.24
C LYS A 119 -8.75 7.34 45.31
N VAL A 120 -8.18 8.06 46.27
CA VAL A 120 -8.31 9.51 46.40
C VAL A 120 -7.36 10.18 45.42
N CYS A 121 -7.89 11.09 44.59
CA CYS A 121 -7.12 11.85 43.60
C CYS A 121 -7.29 13.35 43.87
N LYS A 122 -6.19 14.00 44.27
CA LYS A 122 -6.16 15.43 44.64
C LYS A 122 -5.88 16.29 43.40
N VAL A 123 -6.91 16.97 42.89
CA VAL A 123 -6.84 17.68 41.60
C VAL A 123 -7.02 19.20 41.73
N GLY A 124 -7.61 19.68 42.82
CA GLY A 124 -7.85 21.11 43.06
C GLY A 124 -8.90 21.71 42.11
N THR A 125 -8.54 21.95 40.85
CA THR A 125 -9.48 22.32 39.77
C THR A 125 -8.94 21.80 38.44
N LYS A 126 -9.62 20.79 37.87
CA LYS A 126 -9.21 20.14 36.62
C LYS A 126 -10.13 20.52 35.47
N ALA A 127 -9.57 21.16 34.45
CA ALA A 127 -10.23 21.29 33.16
C ALA A 127 -10.09 19.98 32.35
N ILE A 128 -11.20 19.53 31.78
CA ILE A 128 -11.31 18.38 30.88
C ILE A 128 -11.80 18.92 29.52
N ASP A 129 -10.82 19.29 28.72
CA ASP A 129 -10.96 19.80 27.35
C ASP A 129 -10.85 18.68 26.29
N SER A 130 -10.28 17.55 26.67
CA SER A 130 -9.80 16.52 25.77
C SER A 130 -9.79 15.14 26.42
N ILE A 131 -9.77 14.10 25.60
CA ILE A 131 -9.74 12.70 26.06
C ILE A 131 -8.43 12.37 26.80
N GLN A 132 -7.35 13.16 26.61
CA GLN A 132 -6.09 12.93 27.32
C GLN A 132 -6.11 13.51 28.74
N THR A 133 -6.68 14.69 28.95
CA THR A 133 -6.81 15.28 30.29
C THR A 133 -7.79 14.51 31.19
N ALA A 134 -8.75 13.79 30.61
CA ALA A 134 -9.60 12.83 31.32
C ALA A 134 -8.83 11.58 31.82
N LYS A 135 -7.84 11.08 31.07
CA LYS A 135 -7.14 9.83 31.42
C LYS A 135 -6.28 9.92 32.67
N GLU A 136 -5.85 11.12 33.05
CA GLU A 136 -5.17 11.38 34.33
C GLU A 136 -6.02 10.93 35.54
N LEU A 137 -7.35 10.90 35.40
CA LEU A 137 -8.28 10.49 36.45
C LEU A 137 -8.64 8.98 36.42
N THR A 138 -7.99 8.19 35.55
CA THR A 138 -8.34 6.77 35.38
C THR A 138 -8.13 5.99 36.68
N GLY A 139 -9.17 5.28 37.09
CA GLY A 139 -9.17 4.48 38.32
C GLY A 139 -9.35 5.27 39.61
N CYS A 140 -9.51 6.60 39.56
CA CYS A 140 -9.93 7.38 40.72
C CYS A 140 -11.37 7.03 41.12
N THR A 141 -11.64 7.01 42.43
CA THR A 141 -12.98 6.85 42.99
C THR A 141 -13.44 8.15 43.66
N TYR A 142 -12.54 8.82 44.38
CA TYR A 142 -12.83 10.05 45.12
C TYR A 142 -11.98 11.20 44.57
N ILE A 143 -12.63 12.27 44.12
CA ILE A 143 -11.98 13.46 43.54
C ILE A 143 -11.99 14.60 44.54
N GLU A 144 -10.80 15.01 44.99
CA GLU A 144 -10.60 16.19 45.84
C GLU A 144 -10.30 17.41 44.95
N GLY A 145 -11.35 18.13 44.58
CA GLY A 145 -11.31 19.32 43.72
C GLY A 145 -12.55 19.52 42.84
N ASN A 146 -12.48 20.53 41.97
CA ASN A 146 -13.51 20.88 40.99
C ASN A 146 -13.24 20.23 39.61
N LEU A 147 -14.29 19.90 38.85
CA LEU A 147 -14.19 19.41 37.46
C LEU A 147 -14.87 20.37 36.47
N ILE A 148 -14.19 20.70 35.37
CA ILE A 148 -14.68 21.63 34.34
C ILE A 148 -14.57 21.03 32.94
N PHE A 149 -15.68 20.58 32.35
CA PHE A 149 -15.74 20.05 30.98
C PHE A 149 -15.87 21.19 29.95
N ASN A 150 -15.12 21.05 28.85
CA ASN A 150 -15.10 21.98 27.70
C ASN A 150 -14.78 21.24 26.38
N ILE A 151 -15.39 20.06 26.17
CA ILE A 151 -15.04 19.15 25.06
C ILE A 151 -15.82 19.53 23.79
N ARG A 152 -15.20 20.36 22.95
CA ARG A 152 -15.81 20.89 21.72
C ARG A 152 -15.84 19.92 20.55
N ARG A 153 -14.87 19.01 20.43
CA ARG A 153 -14.71 18.03 19.34
C ARG A 153 -13.99 16.77 19.84
N GLY A 154 -14.28 15.62 19.23
CA GLY A 154 -13.57 14.36 19.47
C GLY A 154 -14.29 13.17 18.80
N MET A 155 -13.63 12.01 18.77
CA MET A 155 -14.20 10.73 18.30
C MET A 155 -14.11 9.70 19.44
N ASN A 156 -15.15 8.89 19.62
CA ASN A 156 -15.29 7.91 20.70
C ASN A 156 -15.11 8.51 22.11
N VAL A 157 -15.51 9.78 22.28
CA VAL A 157 -15.33 10.57 23.51
C VAL A 157 -16.01 9.86 24.68
N ALA A 158 -17.26 9.46 24.50
CA ALA A 158 -18.06 8.85 25.56
C ALA A 158 -17.47 7.52 26.08
N SER A 159 -16.99 6.64 25.19
CA SER A 159 -16.40 5.35 25.59
C SER A 159 -15.14 5.54 26.43
N GLU A 160 -14.36 6.57 26.11
CA GLU A 160 -13.11 6.90 26.81
C GLU A 160 -13.38 7.60 28.15
N LEU A 161 -14.33 8.54 28.19
CA LEU A 161 -14.79 9.14 29.43
C LEU A 161 -15.39 8.09 30.37
N HIS A 162 -16.11 7.09 29.86
CA HIS A 162 -16.62 5.99 30.66
C HIS A 162 -15.48 5.13 31.24
N GLN A 163 -14.45 4.82 30.45
CA GLN A 163 -13.28 4.07 30.91
C GLN A 163 -12.49 4.82 31.99
N SER A 164 -12.30 6.13 31.85
CA SER A 164 -11.52 6.93 32.82
C SER A 164 -12.33 7.38 34.04
N LEU A 165 -13.58 7.81 33.87
CA LEU A 165 -14.37 8.50 34.89
C LEU A 165 -15.51 7.66 35.48
N GLY A 166 -15.91 6.56 34.84
CA GLY A 166 -17.06 5.75 35.28
C GLY A 166 -16.91 5.05 36.64
N ARG A 167 -15.71 5.11 37.26
CA ARG A 167 -15.45 4.62 38.63
C ARG A 167 -15.60 5.69 39.72
N ILE A 168 -15.71 6.96 39.37
CA ILE A 168 -15.79 8.06 40.34
C ILE A 168 -17.14 7.98 41.09
N ASP A 169 -17.07 7.96 42.43
CA ASP A 169 -18.21 7.98 43.34
C ASP A 169 -18.45 9.36 43.98
N THR A 170 -17.40 10.15 44.19
CA THR A 170 -17.46 11.40 44.95
C THR A 170 -16.63 12.50 44.30
N ILE A 171 -17.20 13.69 44.19
CA ILE A 171 -16.50 14.94 43.85
C ILE A 171 -16.68 15.90 45.03
N THR A 172 -15.59 16.45 45.58
CA THR A 172 -15.70 17.38 46.71
C THR A 172 -16.14 18.78 46.30
N GLY A 173 -15.64 19.28 45.17
CA GLY A 173 -15.94 20.61 44.64
C GLY A 173 -17.20 20.67 43.79
N PHE A 174 -17.21 21.58 42.81
CA PHE A 174 -18.28 21.71 41.82
C PHE A 174 -18.01 20.93 40.53
N LEU A 175 -19.08 20.63 39.79
CA LEU A 175 -19.07 20.09 38.43
C LEU A 175 -19.61 21.14 37.44
N LYS A 176 -18.76 21.60 36.51
CA LYS A 176 -19.11 22.60 35.49
C LYS A 176 -18.95 22.01 34.09
N ILE A 177 -19.97 22.14 33.25
CA ILE A 177 -20.01 21.61 31.89
C ILE A 177 -20.41 22.76 30.95
N LYS A 178 -19.46 23.24 30.16
CA LYS A 178 -19.68 24.37 29.24
C LYS A 178 -19.19 24.08 27.82
N HIS A 179 -19.84 24.62 26.80
CA HIS A 179 -19.42 24.52 25.39
C HIS A 179 -19.08 23.08 24.92
N SER A 180 -19.62 22.05 25.58
CA SER A 180 -19.14 20.67 25.43
C SER A 180 -19.91 19.95 24.32
N PHE A 181 -19.85 20.53 23.12
CA PHE A 181 -20.66 20.17 21.95
C PHE A 181 -20.49 18.72 21.47
N ALA A 182 -19.43 18.02 21.90
CA ALA A 182 -19.25 16.61 21.61
C ALA A 182 -20.10 15.67 22.50
N LEU A 183 -20.56 16.13 23.66
CA LEU A 183 -21.29 15.30 24.63
C LEU A 183 -22.80 15.25 24.33
N VAL A 184 -23.32 14.03 24.17
CA VAL A 184 -24.77 13.77 24.06
C VAL A 184 -25.41 13.39 25.40
N SER A 185 -24.66 12.77 26.33
CA SER A 185 -25.12 12.39 27.66
C SER A 185 -23.97 12.43 28.68
N LEU A 186 -24.28 12.54 29.99
CA LEU A 186 -23.28 12.45 31.07
C LEU A 186 -23.23 11.05 31.72
N SER A 187 -23.97 10.07 31.19
CA SER A 187 -24.05 8.69 31.73
C SER A 187 -22.73 7.91 31.70
N PHE A 188 -21.64 8.50 31.18
CA PHE A 188 -20.29 8.02 31.43
C PHE A 188 -19.91 8.03 32.92
N PHE A 189 -20.50 8.92 33.74
CA PHE A 189 -20.44 8.86 35.22
C PHE A 189 -21.35 7.74 35.77
N LYS A 190 -20.94 6.48 35.62
CA LYS A 190 -21.75 5.31 36.04
C LYS A 190 -21.98 5.19 37.56
N ASN A 191 -21.01 5.62 38.36
CA ASN A 191 -20.93 5.34 39.80
C ASN A 191 -21.11 6.58 40.70
N LEU A 192 -21.37 7.77 40.13
CA LEU A 192 -21.26 9.05 40.85
C LEU A 192 -22.42 9.25 41.83
N LYS A 193 -22.12 9.29 43.13
CA LYS A 193 -23.12 9.36 44.21
C LYS A 193 -23.19 10.70 44.92
N LEU A 194 -22.11 11.47 44.95
CA LEU A 194 -22.02 12.69 45.74
C LEU A 194 -21.21 13.79 45.05
N ILE A 195 -21.78 14.98 44.91
CA ILE A 195 -21.05 16.21 44.55
C ILE A 195 -21.21 17.17 45.73
N ARG A 196 -20.18 17.26 46.59
CA ARG A 196 -20.33 17.82 47.94
C ARG A 196 -20.50 19.34 47.97
N GLY A 197 -19.86 20.08 47.06
CA GLY A 197 -19.94 21.54 47.01
C GLY A 197 -19.04 22.26 48.03
N ASP A 198 -17.89 21.67 48.41
CA ASP A 198 -16.86 22.32 49.25
C ASP A 198 -16.29 23.59 48.61
N ALA A 199 -16.39 23.69 47.27
CA ALA A 199 -16.23 24.91 46.50
C ALA A 199 -17.35 24.98 45.45
N MET A 200 -17.78 26.20 45.12
CA MET A 200 -18.90 26.48 44.20
C MET A 200 -18.50 27.49 43.13
N VAL A 201 -19.27 27.53 42.05
CA VAL A 201 -19.21 28.58 41.01
C VAL A 201 -19.92 29.83 41.52
N ASP A 202 -19.48 31.02 41.07
CA ASP A 202 -20.11 32.32 41.32
C ASP A 202 -21.64 32.26 41.19
N GLY A 203 -22.35 32.67 42.25
CA GLY A 203 -23.80 32.45 42.40
C GLY A 203 -24.19 31.20 43.21
N ASN A 204 -23.22 30.54 43.86
CA ASN A 204 -23.36 29.36 44.71
C ASN A 204 -23.85 28.11 43.97
N TYR A 205 -23.37 27.88 42.74
CA TYR A 205 -23.73 26.69 41.96
C TYR A 205 -22.72 25.54 42.15
N THR A 206 -23.25 24.35 42.44
CA THR A 206 -22.48 23.10 42.59
C THR A 206 -22.52 22.26 41.31
N LEU A 207 -23.60 22.37 40.53
CA LEU A 207 -23.72 21.86 39.16
C LEU A 207 -24.03 23.02 38.21
N TYR A 208 -23.26 23.18 37.14
CA TYR A 208 -23.40 24.31 36.21
C TYR A 208 -23.29 23.85 34.76
N VAL A 209 -24.37 23.92 33.99
CA VAL A 209 -24.50 23.37 32.64
C VAL A 209 -24.94 24.45 31.65
N LEU A 210 -23.99 24.93 30.83
CA LEU A 210 -24.16 26.10 29.94
C LEU A 210 -23.72 25.83 28.50
N ASP A 211 -24.56 26.15 27.52
CA ASP A 211 -24.24 26.07 26.08
C ASP A 211 -23.71 24.68 25.66
N ASN A 212 -24.56 23.66 25.71
CA ASN A 212 -24.22 22.30 25.29
C ASN A 212 -25.19 21.83 24.18
N GLN A 213 -24.95 22.33 22.97
CA GLN A 213 -25.80 22.19 21.77
C GLN A 213 -26.27 20.77 21.40
N ASN A 214 -25.62 19.70 21.88
CA ASN A 214 -25.95 18.31 21.59
C ASN A 214 -26.37 17.46 22.80
N LEU A 215 -26.31 18.02 24.01
CA LEU A 215 -26.64 17.32 25.25
C LEU A 215 -28.15 17.04 25.29
N GLN A 216 -28.54 15.77 25.41
CA GLN A 216 -29.93 15.30 25.40
C GLN A 216 -30.37 14.71 26.74
N GLN A 217 -29.43 14.09 27.47
CA GLN A 217 -29.67 13.38 28.73
C GLN A 217 -28.57 13.78 29.74
N LEU A 218 -28.88 13.73 31.03
CA LEU A 218 -27.90 13.87 32.10
C LEU A 218 -27.48 12.49 32.60
N TRP A 219 -28.40 11.68 33.11
CA TRP A 219 -28.08 10.42 33.79
C TRP A 219 -28.80 9.23 33.16
N ASP A 220 -28.24 8.03 33.28
CA ASP A 220 -28.97 6.83 32.84
C ASP A 220 -30.21 6.59 33.73
N THR A 221 -31.27 6.02 33.15
CA THR A 221 -32.52 5.67 33.85
C THR A 221 -32.32 4.73 35.04
N ASN A 222 -31.21 3.99 35.09
CA ASN A 222 -30.82 3.12 36.21
C ASN A 222 -29.99 3.82 37.30
N HIS A 223 -29.71 5.12 37.18
CA HIS A 223 -28.79 5.86 38.05
C HIS A 223 -29.46 6.31 39.37
N LYS A 224 -29.72 5.34 40.26
CA LYS A 224 -30.61 5.47 41.43
C LYS A 224 -30.11 6.30 42.61
N SER A 225 -28.90 6.87 42.59
CA SER A 225 -28.40 7.71 43.69
C SER A 225 -27.35 8.73 43.26
N LEU A 226 -27.71 10.01 43.37
CA LEU A 226 -26.82 11.16 43.27
C LEU A 226 -27.30 12.20 44.28
N SER A 227 -26.42 12.78 45.09
CA SER A 227 -26.77 13.78 46.11
C SER A 227 -25.92 15.04 45.98
N ILE A 228 -26.55 16.20 46.17
CA ILE A 228 -25.90 17.52 46.16
C ILE A 228 -26.32 18.26 47.46
N PRO A 229 -25.56 18.12 48.56
CA PRO A 229 -25.99 18.64 49.86
C PRO A 229 -26.00 20.17 49.89
N THR A 230 -25.02 20.85 49.29
CA THR A 230 -24.93 22.33 49.29
C THR A 230 -24.98 22.93 47.88
N GLY A 231 -25.33 24.21 47.81
CA GLY A 231 -25.41 24.99 46.57
C GLY A 231 -26.65 24.70 45.72
N LYS A 232 -26.62 25.28 44.51
CA LYS A 232 -27.67 25.30 43.48
C LYS A 232 -27.26 24.53 42.22
N LEU A 233 -28.22 24.31 41.32
CA LEU A 233 -27.98 23.92 39.92
C LEU A 233 -28.18 25.14 38.99
N TYR A 234 -27.51 25.15 37.83
CA TYR A 234 -27.70 26.14 36.77
C TYR A 234 -27.80 25.47 35.38
N PHE A 235 -28.82 25.82 34.60
CA PHE A 235 -29.08 25.29 33.26
C PHE A 235 -29.53 26.38 32.28
N ALA A 236 -28.72 26.65 31.25
CA ALA A 236 -29.08 27.56 30.15
C ALA A 236 -28.41 27.17 28.83
N PHE A 237 -29.08 27.45 27.70
CA PHE A 237 -28.60 27.18 26.34
C PHE A 237 -28.26 25.70 26.07
N ASN A 238 -29.08 24.78 26.57
CA ASN A 238 -28.97 23.34 26.29
C ASN A 238 -30.17 22.90 25.43
N PRO A 239 -30.21 23.24 24.13
CA PRO A 239 -31.45 23.22 23.34
C PRO A 239 -32.01 21.82 23.10
N LYS A 240 -31.18 20.76 23.19
CA LYS A 240 -31.63 19.37 23.05
C LYS A 240 -31.91 18.67 24.39
N LEU A 241 -31.68 19.33 25.54
CA LEU A 241 -31.88 18.76 26.87
C LEU A 241 -33.28 19.08 27.38
N CYS A 242 -34.09 18.03 27.59
CA CYS A 242 -35.46 18.18 28.04
C CYS A 242 -35.59 18.75 29.47
N LEU A 243 -36.57 19.64 29.67
CA LEU A 243 -36.90 20.18 30.99
C LEU A 243 -37.33 19.10 32.00
N SER A 244 -37.97 18.02 31.54
CA SER A 244 -38.30 16.84 32.36
C SER A 244 -37.07 16.19 32.99
N GLU A 245 -35.99 15.99 32.23
CA GLU A 245 -34.70 15.44 32.70
C GLU A 245 -34.05 16.35 33.76
N ILE A 246 -34.18 17.67 33.60
CA ILE A 246 -33.69 18.67 34.56
C ILE A 246 -34.50 18.59 35.87
N TYR A 247 -35.83 18.58 35.81
CA TYR A 247 -36.68 18.47 37.02
C TYR A 247 -36.56 17.11 37.72
N GLN A 248 -36.39 16.02 36.96
CA GLN A 248 -36.05 14.71 37.52
C GLN A 248 -34.68 14.73 38.20
N THR A 249 -33.71 15.48 37.68
CA THR A 249 -32.40 15.68 38.31
C THR A 249 -32.49 16.51 39.61
N GLU A 250 -33.35 17.54 39.68
CA GLU A 250 -33.60 18.29 40.93
C GLU A 250 -34.16 17.40 42.06
N GLU A 251 -35.03 16.46 41.69
CA GLU A 251 -35.64 15.49 42.60
C GLU A 251 -34.63 14.42 43.04
N LEU A 252 -33.88 13.82 42.10
CA LEU A 252 -32.81 12.87 42.40
C LEU A 252 -31.74 13.46 43.33
N THR A 253 -31.30 14.70 43.04
CA THR A 253 -30.20 15.36 43.78
C THR A 253 -30.60 15.91 45.16
N GLY A 254 -31.90 15.93 45.50
CA GLY A 254 -32.41 16.56 46.71
C GLY A 254 -32.28 18.10 46.71
N THR A 255 -32.27 18.72 45.52
CA THR A 255 -32.06 20.17 45.37
C THR A 255 -33.31 20.96 44.96
N LYS A 256 -34.41 20.28 44.65
CA LYS A 256 -35.74 20.84 44.30
C LYS A 256 -36.12 22.03 45.21
N GLY A 257 -36.32 23.20 44.61
CA GLY A 257 -36.77 24.42 45.30
C GLY A 257 -35.67 25.34 45.85
N ARG A 258 -34.39 25.09 45.54
CA ARG A 258 -33.25 26.00 45.82
C ARG A 258 -33.01 27.01 44.69
N GLN A 259 -33.64 26.83 43.54
CA GLN A 259 -33.37 27.47 42.25
C GLN A 259 -34.40 28.57 41.96
N ASN A 260 -33.96 29.66 41.34
CA ASN A 260 -34.83 30.71 40.81
C ASN A 260 -35.19 30.43 39.33
N LYS A 261 -36.23 31.08 38.81
CA LYS A 261 -36.62 31.04 37.38
C LYS A 261 -35.55 31.55 36.39
N ALA A 262 -34.48 32.17 36.89
CA ALA A 262 -33.32 32.59 36.10
C ALA A 262 -32.17 31.54 36.12
N ASP A 263 -32.19 30.62 37.08
CA ASP A 263 -31.16 29.60 37.28
C ASP A 263 -31.42 28.39 36.36
N ILE A 264 -32.71 28.11 36.08
CA ILE A 264 -33.18 27.17 35.05
C ILE A 264 -34.12 27.93 34.12
N ASN A 265 -33.64 28.27 32.93
CA ASN A 265 -34.40 29.06 31.96
C ASN A 265 -35.17 28.14 30.98
N PRO A 266 -36.52 28.10 31.00
CA PRO A 266 -37.30 27.24 30.11
C PRO A 266 -37.27 27.69 28.63
N ARG A 267 -36.80 28.92 28.33
CA ARG A 267 -36.71 29.42 26.94
C ARG A 267 -35.43 29.04 26.22
N THR A 268 -34.45 28.43 26.91
CA THR A 268 -33.13 28.07 26.31
C THR A 268 -32.66 26.68 26.71
N ASN A 269 -33.55 25.83 27.24
CA ASN A 269 -33.30 24.41 27.44
C ASN A 269 -34.48 23.65 26.84
N GLY A 270 -34.22 22.67 25.96
CA GLY A 270 -35.26 21.87 25.32
C GLY A 270 -35.98 22.52 24.13
N ASP A 271 -35.59 23.74 23.69
CA ASP A 271 -36.19 24.45 22.54
C ASP A 271 -36.01 23.73 21.19
N ARG A 272 -35.23 22.65 21.14
CA ARG A 272 -35.00 21.77 19.97
C ARG A 272 -35.07 20.30 20.36
N ALA A 273 -35.86 19.95 21.37
CA ALA A 273 -36.05 18.60 21.86
C ALA A 273 -37.52 18.16 21.74
N SER A 274 -37.76 16.90 21.39
CA SER A 274 -39.09 16.28 21.40
C SER A 274 -39.24 15.46 22.69
N CYS A 275 -39.75 16.10 23.74
CA CYS A 275 -39.70 15.55 25.10
C CYS A 275 -40.90 14.66 25.46
N LYS A 276 -41.94 14.64 24.61
CA LYS A 276 -42.99 13.63 24.60
C LYS A 276 -43.04 13.04 23.19
N THR A 277 -42.99 11.72 23.09
CA THR A 277 -42.94 11.00 21.82
C THR A 277 -44.04 9.93 21.76
N GLU A 278 -44.81 9.93 20.67
CA GLU A 278 -45.69 8.81 20.35
C GLU A 278 -44.91 7.65 19.72
N THR A 279 -45.31 6.41 20.00
CA THR A 279 -44.62 5.22 19.50
C THR A 279 -44.99 4.93 18.03
N LEU A 280 -44.01 4.97 17.13
CA LEU A 280 -44.18 4.57 15.72
C LEU A 280 -44.11 3.05 15.57
N ILE A 281 -45.17 2.44 15.04
CA ILE A 281 -45.25 0.99 14.77
C ILE A 281 -44.81 0.69 13.32
N PHE A 282 -43.96 -0.32 13.13
CA PHE A 282 -43.59 -0.85 11.82
C PHE A 282 -44.68 -1.76 11.25
N VAL A 283 -44.98 -1.63 9.96
CA VAL A 283 -46.06 -2.35 9.27
C VAL A 283 -45.54 -3.51 8.43
N THR A 284 -44.44 -3.31 7.68
CA THR A 284 -43.76 -4.40 6.94
C THR A 284 -42.25 -4.20 6.88
N ASN A 285 -41.51 -5.30 6.89
CA ASN A 285 -40.05 -5.35 6.76
C ASN A 285 -39.62 -6.41 5.74
N VAL A 286 -39.31 -5.99 4.51
CA VAL A 286 -38.81 -6.89 3.45
C VAL A 286 -37.29 -6.93 3.52
N THR A 287 -36.71 -8.12 3.61
CA THR A 287 -35.25 -8.32 3.72
C THR A 287 -34.66 -9.00 2.48
N GLU A 288 -33.47 -8.55 2.09
CA GLU A 288 -32.64 -9.12 1.03
C GLU A 288 -31.22 -9.37 1.57
N SER A 289 -30.28 -9.75 0.72
CA SER A 289 -28.87 -9.98 1.11
C SER A 289 -28.16 -8.69 1.53
N ASP A 290 -28.39 -7.61 0.78
CA ASP A 290 -27.74 -6.30 0.90
C ASP A 290 -28.72 -5.18 1.24
N ARG A 291 -30.02 -5.49 1.39
CA ARG A 291 -31.10 -4.49 1.53
C ARG A 291 -32.12 -4.85 2.59
N ILE A 292 -32.71 -3.81 3.20
CA ILE A 292 -33.88 -3.91 4.06
C ILE A 292 -34.84 -2.77 3.69
N THR A 293 -36.04 -3.11 3.21
CA THR A 293 -37.14 -2.17 3.00
C THR A 293 -38.05 -2.15 4.23
N LEU A 294 -38.32 -0.97 4.74
CA LEU A 294 -39.08 -0.70 5.96
C LEU A 294 -40.33 0.12 5.60
N LYS A 295 -41.46 -0.20 6.23
CA LYS A 295 -42.66 0.65 6.28
C LYS A 295 -43.15 0.79 7.71
N TRP A 296 -43.71 1.95 8.06
CA TRP A 296 -44.28 2.24 9.37
C TRP A 296 -45.57 3.04 9.24
N GLN A 297 -46.38 3.02 10.30
CA GLN A 297 -47.65 3.74 10.33
C GLN A 297 -47.44 5.25 10.10
N ARG A 298 -48.37 5.88 9.37
CA ARG A 298 -48.33 7.32 9.11
C ARG A 298 -48.63 8.08 10.40
N TYR A 299 -47.68 8.87 10.88
CA TYR A 299 -47.88 9.85 11.94
C TYR A 299 -48.41 11.16 11.35
N LYS A 300 -49.33 11.81 12.07
CA LYS A 300 -49.81 13.16 11.78
C LYS A 300 -49.95 13.88 13.13
N PRO A 301 -49.06 14.83 13.47
CA PRO A 301 -49.18 15.58 14.71
C PRO A 301 -50.36 16.56 14.65
N ASP A 302 -50.92 16.88 15.81
CA ASP A 302 -51.89 17.97 15.94
C ASP A 302 -51.17 19.33 16.02
N ASN A 303 -51.74 20.33 15.34
CA ASN A 303 -51.32 21.75 15.34
C ASN A 303 -49.83 22.05 15.05
N THR A 304 -49.09 21.12 14.42
CA THR A 304 -47.70 21.33 13.96
C THR A 304 -47.48 20.67 12.60
N ASP A 305 -46.48 21.12 11.85
CA ASP A 305 -46.15 20.52 10.55
C ASP A 305 -45.14 19.38 10.71
N LEU A 306 -45.43 18.24 10.08
CA LEU A 306 -44.48 17.12 9.94
C LEU A 306 -43.54 17.43 8.77
N LEU A 307 -42.24 17.55 9.05
CA LEU A 307 -41.23 17.90 8.05
C LEU A 307 -40.66 16.66 7.34
N SER A 308 -40.32 15.61 8.09
CA SER A 308 -39.65 14.41 7.57
C SER A 308 -39.69 13.24 8.57
N PHE A 309 -39.33 12.03 8.14
CA PHE A 309 -38.90 10.94 9.01
C PHE A 309 -37.41 10.65 8.81
N VAL A 310 -36.74 10.19 9.87
CA VAL A 310 -35.32 9.85 9.86
C VAL A 310 -35.10 8.47 10.46
N VAL A 311 -34.56 7.56 9.65
CA VAL A 311 -34.25 6.18 10.05
C VAL A 311 -32.82 6.07 10.53
N HIS A 312 -32.65 5.52 11.73
CA HIS A 312 -31.38 5.32 12.40
C HIS A 312 -31.08 3.82 12.42
N TYR A 313 -29.92 3.40 11.87
CA TYR A 313 -29.57 1.99 11.75
C TYR A 313 -28.09 1.69 12.02
N LYS A 314 -27.77 0.54 12.62
CA LYS A 314 -26.39 0.05 12.77
C LYS A 314 -26.32 -1.46 13.00
N GLU A 315 -25.18 -2.05 12.68
CA GLU A 315 -24.88 -3.46 12.94
C GLU A 315 -24.88 -3.74 14.44
N SER A 316 -25.58 -4.79 14.87
CA SER A 316 -25.69 -5.19 16.27
C SER A 316 -25.82 -6.70 16.43
N PRO A 317 -24.79 -7.41 16.94
CA PRO A 317 -24.88 -8.84 17.24
C PRO A 317 -25.78 -9.15 18.45
N PHE A 318 -26.05 -8.16 19.31
CA PHE A 318 -26.86 -8.29 20.52
C PHE A 318 -28.16 -7.47 20.43
N GLN A 319 -29.08 -7.67 21.38
CA GLN A 319 -30.38 -6.97 21.45
C GLN A 319 -30.50 -6.00 22.64
N ASN A 320 -29.38 -5.55 23.18
CA ASN A 320 -29.28 -4.70 24.38
C ASN A 320 -28.90 -3.24 24.06
N ILE A 321 -29.21 -2.75 22.85
CA ILE A 321 -28.85 -1.41 22.40
C ILE A 321 -29.96 -0.41 22.71
N THR A 322 -29.58 0.68 23.39
CA THR A 322 -30.41 1.87 23.60
C THR A 322 -30.25 2.88 22.47
N GLU A 323 -31.23 3.77 22.29
CA GLU A 323 -31.15 4.88 21.31
C GLU A 323 -29.91 5.75 21.51
N TYR A 324 -29.50 6.01 22.77
CA TYR A 324 -28.35 6.84 23.12
C TYR A 324 -26.99 6.15 22.95
N LEU A 325 -26.91 4.88 22.52
CA LEU A 325 -25.66 4.14 22.35
C LEU A 325 -24.90 4.56 21.07
N GLY A 326 -24.39 5.79 21.07
CA GLY A 326 -23.69 6.45 19.97
C GLY A 326 -23.33 7.90 20.33
N GLN A 327 -22.85 8.12 21.55
CA GLN A 327 -22.90 9.40 22.29
C GLN A 327 -21.98 10.55 21.77
N ASP A 328 -21.33 10.41 20.61
CA ASP A 328 -20.60 11.50 19.97
C ASP A 328 -21.35 11.98 18.72
N ALA A 329 -21.49 13.29 18.53
CA ALA A 329 -22.20 13.86 17.39
C ALA A 329 -21.63 13.48 15.99
N CYS A 330 -20.38 12.99 15.92
CA CYS A 330 -19.70 12.58 14.68
C CYS A 330 -18.86 11.29 14.86
N GLY A 331 -19.23 10.40 15.80
CA GLY A 331 -18.40 9.22 16.15
C GLY A 331 -18.54 8.04 15.19
N ALA A 332 -17.48 7.24 15.01
CA ALA A 332 -17.52 6.01 14.19
C ALA A 332 -18.43 4.91 14.78
N ASN A 333 -18.78 5.02 16.07
CA ASN A 333 -19.73 4.15 16.78
C ASN A 333 -21.16 4.77 16.86
N SER A 334 -21.45 5.81 16.07
CA SER A 334 -22.79 6.41 16.00
C SER A 334 -23.79 5.55 15.21
N TRP A 335 -25.05 5.97 15.16
CA TRP A 335 -26.03 5.39 14.25
C TRP A 335 -25.82 5.93 12.83
N ASN A 336 -25.94 5.08 11.82
CA ASN A 336 -26.09 5.56 10.44
C ASN A 336 -27.49 6.16 10.30
N VAL A 337 -27.60 7.23 9.52
CA VAL A 337 -28.81 8.05 9.40
C VAL A 337 -29.26 8.08 7.95
N ALA A 338 -30.56 7.90 7.71
CA ALA A 338 -31.19 8.01 6.41
C ALA A 338 -32.48 8.82 6.52
N ASP A 339 -32.52 9.98 5.86
CA ASP A 339 -33.70 10.83 5.75
C ASP A 339 -34.73 10.22 4.77
N VAL A 340 -36.02 10.50 4.99
CA VAL A 340 -37.12 9.88 4.25
C VAL A 340 -38.09 10.95 3.74
N GLU A 341 -38.16 11.10 2.43
CA GLU A 341 -39.12 11.98 1.76
C GLU A 341 -40.56 11.55 2.07
N LEU A 342 -41.42 12.52 2.39
CA LEU A 342 -42.83 12.26 2.70
C LEU A 342 -43.61 11.93 1.41
N PRO A 343 -44.40 10.84 1.38
CA PRO A 343 -45.14 10.47 0.18
C PRO A 343 -46.23 11.51 -0.15
N LEU A 344 -46.22 11.97 -1.41
CA LEU A 344 -47.18 12.95 -1.95
C LEU A 344 -48.64 12.50 -1.85
N ASN A 345 -48.90 11.20 -1.85
CA ASN A 345 -50.22 10.64 -1.58
C ASN A 345 -50.47 10.56 -0.06
N THR A 346 -51.57 11.14 0.41
CA THR A 346 -52.00 11.10 1.82
C THR A 346 -52.41 9.71 2.30
N GLU A 347 -52.84 8.81 1.41
CA GLU A 347 -53.22 7.43 1.77
C GLU A 347 -52.04 6.45 1.80
N GLN A 348 -50.86 6.86 1.31
CA GLN A 348 -49.69 5.98 1.26
C GLN A 348 -48.90 6.03 2.58
N GLU A 349 -48.48 4.86 3.06
CA GLU A 349 -47.56 4.73 4.20
C GLU A 349 -46.14 5.19 3.84
N PRO A 350 -45.41 5.86 4.76
CA PRO A 350 -43.99 6.16 4.59
C PRO A 350 -43.14 4.88 4.54
N SER A 351 -42.09 4.90 3.71
CA SER A 351 -41.19 3.76 3.52
C SER A 351 -39.79 4.16 3.10
N VAL A 352 -38.78 3.42 3.54
CA VAL A 352 -37.38 3.56 3.07
C VAL A 352 -36.79 2.21 2.68
N THR A 353 -35.81 2.18 1.78
CA THR A 353 -34.99 0.99 1.50
C THR A 353 -33.53 1.27 1.83
N LEU A 354 -33.04 0.66 2.90
CA LEU A 354 -31.63 0.64 3.26
C LEU A 354 -30.89 -0.29 2.28
N GLN A 355 -29.71 0.12 1.81
CA GLN A 355 -28.90 -0.62 0.81
C GLN A 355 -27.44 -0.75 1.29
N ASN A 356 -26.63 -1.54 0.55
CA ASN A 356 -25.21 -1.80 0.85
C ASN A 356 -24.96 -2.42 2.24
N LEU A 357 -25.94 -3.17 2.75
CA LEU A 357 -25.84 -3.90 4.01
C LEU A 357 -25.01 -5.18 3.84
N LYS A 358 -24.45 -5.70 4.93
CA LYS A 358 -23.74 -6.99 4.94
C LYS A 358 -24.75 -8.14 4.90
N PRO A 359 -24.52 -9.22 4.12
CA PRO A 359 -25.34 -10.44 4.19
C PRO A 359 -25.27 -11.13 5.56
N TRP A 360 -26.35 -11.83 5.91
CA TRP A 360 -26.52 -12.55 7.19
C TRP A 360 -26.17 -11.75 8.46
N THR A 361 -26.33 -10.43 8.42
CA THR A 361 -25.91 -9.51 9.48
C THR A 361 -27.13 -8.90 10.14
N GLN A 362 -27.09 -8.82 11.47
CA GLN A 362 -28.16 -8.26 12.28
C GLN A 362 -27.95 -6.76 12.47
N TYR A 363 -29.00 -5.99 12.19
CA TYR A 363 -29.05 -4.55 12.33
C TYR A 363 -30.08 -4.16 13.40
N ALA A 364 -29.70 -3.26 14.30
CA ALA A 364 -30.61 -2.50 15.13
C ALA A 364 -31.11 -1.30 14.32
N ILE A 365 -32.42 -1.02 14.35
CA ILE A 365 -33.06 0.02 13.53
C ILE A 365 -34.19 0.69 14.32
N TYR A 366 -34.29 2.02 14.26
CA TYR A 366 -35.47 2.78 14.70
C TYR A 366 -35.75 3.98 13.79
N VAL A 367 -36.96 4.56 13.87
CA VAL A 367 -37.37 5.76 13.12
C VAL A 367 -37.75 6.87 14.08
N ARG A 368 -37.39 8.12 13.77
CA ARG A 368 -37.87 9.33 14.47
C ARG A 368 -38.54 10.27 13.48
N ALA A 369 -39.66 10.87 13.85
CA ALA A 369 -40.32 11.95 13.10
C ALA A 369 -39.71 13.31 13.46
N ILE A 370 -39.58 14.21 12.48
CA ILE A 370 -39.19 15.61 12.70
C ILE A 370 -40.42 16.51 12.50
N THR A 371 -40.82 17.19 13.57
CA THR A 371 -41.93 18.16 13.59
C THR A 371 -41.40 19.59 13.71
N LEU A 372 -42.14 20.57 13.17
CA LEU A 372 -41.89 21.99 13.31
C LEU A 372 -42.97 22.63 14.19
N THR A 373 -42.60 22.97 15.42
CA THR A 373 -43.43 23.73 16.37
C THR A 373 -43.41 25.22 16.02
N THR A 374 -44.51 25.73 15.46
CA THR A 374 -44.68 27.15 15.12
C THR A 374 -45.37 27.98 16.22
N ALA A 375 -45.93 27.33 17.26
CA ALA A 375 -46.61 27.98 18.37
C ALA A 375 -45.69 28.16 19.60
N GLU A 376 -45.58 29.39 20.11
CA GLU A 376 -44.67 29.76 21.21
C GLU A 376 -45.06 29.18 22.60
N GLU A 377 -46.21 28.52 22.72
CA GLU A 377 -46.75 27.99 23.99
C GLU A 377 -47.08 26.48 23.96
N GLY A 378 -46.73 25.76 22.88
CA GLY A 378 -47.04 24.34 22.73
C GLY A 378 -46.00 23.40 23.37
N GLU A 379 -46.45 22.26 23.90
CA GLU A 379 -45.53 21.15 24.22
C GLU A 379 -44.95 20.55 22.93
N SER A 380 -43.63 20.31 22.90
CA SER A 380 -42.95 19.71 21.75
C SER A 380 -43.23 18.20 21.66
N PHE A 381 -44.28 17.85 20.90
CA PHE A 381 -44.61 16.48 20.52
C PHE A 381 -43.81 16.03 19.30
N GLY A 382 -43.18 14.86 19.42
CA GLY A 382 -42.60 14.11 18.31
C GLY A 382 -43.16 12.69 18.25
N ALA A 383 -42.60 11.87 17.38
CA ALA A 383 -42.89 10.44 17.35
C ALA A 383 -41.62 9.63 17.06
N GLN A 384 -41.51 8.43 17.63
CA GLN A 384 -40.33 7.57 17.50
C GLN A 384 -40.71 6.08 17.64
N SER A 385 -40.09 5.18 16.88
CA SER A 385 -40.27 3.74 17.06
C SER A 385 -39.38 3.17 18.17
N ASP A 386 -39.74 2.01 18.70
CA ASP A 386 -38.79 1.16 19.41
C ASP A 386 -37.63 0.73 18.49
N VAL A 387 -36.54 0.25 19.11
CA VAL A 387 -35.38 -0.33 18.41
C VAL A 387 -35.69 -1.77 18.01
N VAL A 388 -35.97 -1.98 16.72
CA VAL A 388 -36.24 -3.29 16.13
C VAL A 388 -34.94 -3.91 15.60
N TYR A 389 -34.79 -5.23 15.76
CA TYR A 389 -33.62 -5.98 15.31
C TYR A 389 -33.97 -6.84 14.09
N ILE A 390 -33.37 -6.54 12.93
CA ILE A 390 -33.66 -7.18 11.64
C ILE A 390 -32.38 -7.78 11.07
N ARG A 391 -32.45 -8.98 10.48
CA ARG A 391 -31.30 -9.66 9.87
C ARG A 391 -31.47 -9.75 8.35
N THR A 392 -30.42 -9.42 7.61
CA THR A 392 -30.35 -9.62 6.16
C THR A 392 -30.29 -11.11 5.80
N LYS A 393 -30.71 -11.45 4.58
CA LYS A 393 -30.64 -12.82 4.05
C LYS A 393 -29.18 -13.27 3.85
N PRO A 394 -28.91 -14.58 3.83
CA PRO A 394 -27.58 -15.09 3.52
C PRO A 394 -27.20 -14.87 2.05
N ALA A 395 -25.90 -14.99 1.76
CA ALA A 395 -25.32 -14.93 0.41
C ALA A 395 -24.14 -15.90 0.29
N ALA A 396 -23.55 -16.06 -0.90
CA ALA A 396 -22.38 -16.91 -1.09
C ALA A 396 -21.20 -16.47 -0.18
N PRO A 397 -20.45 -17.40 0.46
CA PRO A 397 -19.26 -17.05 1.22
C PRO A 397 -18.13 -16.49 0.34
N THR A 398 -17.19 -15.74 0.93
CA THR A 398 -15.89 -15.50 0.29
C THR A 398 -15.06 -16.79 0.23
N VAL A 399 -13.95 -16.78 -0.51
CA VAL A 399 -13.02 -17.92 -0.59
C VAL A 399 -12.40 -18.27 0.78
N PRO A 400 -12.03 -19.54 1.02
CA PRO A 400 -11.15 -19.94 2.13
C PRO A 400 -9.80 -19.20 2.10
N GLN A 401 -9.16 -19.06 3.26
CA GLN A 401 -7.89 -18.36 3.41
C GLN A 401 -6.74 -19.34 3.69
N ASP A 402 -5.50 -18.87 3.53
CA ASP A 402 -4.25 -19.48 4.01
C ASP A 402 -4.18 -21.01 3.80
N VAL A 403 -4.30 -21.44 2.54
CA VAL A 403 -4.20 -22.85 2.18
C VAL A 403 -2.74 -23.30 2.26
N MET A 404 -2.47 -24.28 3.11
CA MET A 404 -1.16 -24.89 3.30
C MET A 404 -1.20 -26.35 2.86
N ILE A 405 -0.19 -26.80 2.12
CA ILE A 405 -0.03 -28.20 1.71
C ILE A 405 1.33 -28.71 2.19
N MET A 406 1.36 -29.97 2.64
CA MET A 406 2.58 -30.69 3.01
C MET A 406 2.62 -32.05 2.30
N SER A 407 3.74 -32.42 1.70
CA SER A 407 3.93 -33.74 1.10
C SER A 407 4.78 -34.64 2.00
N ASN A 408 4.17 -35.34 2.96
CA ASN A 408 4.89 -36.26 3.84
C ASN A 408 5.14 -37.67 3.25
N SER A 409 4.78 -37.89 1.97
CA SER A 409 4.82 -39.19 1.31
C SER A 409 4.99 -39.01 -0.20
N THR A 410 5.47 -40.05 -0.89
CA THR A 410 5.52 -40.12 -2.36
C THR A 410 4.14 -40.20 -3.02
N SER A 411 3.07 -40.42 -2.26
CA SER A 411 1.72 -40.65 -2.80
C SER A 411 0.59 -39.96 -2.01
N HIS A 412 0.93 -39.05 -1.08
CA HIS A 412 -0.05 -38.35 -0.25
C HIS A 412 0.26 -36.86 -0.11
N LEU A 413 -0.79 -36.03 -0.10
CA LEU A 413 -0.72 -34.60 0.21
C LEU A 413 -1.66 -34.28 1.38
N ILE A 414 -1.13 -33.62 2.41
CA ILE A 414 -1.91 -33.13 3.55
C ILE A 414 -2.27 -31.68 3.28
N VAL A 415 -3.56 -31.39 3.16
CA VAL A 415 -4.10 -30.05 2.83
C VAL A 415 -4.77 -29.45 4.07
N ARG A 416 -4.51 -28.17 4.36
CA ARG A 416 -5.13 -27.40 5.46
C ARG A 416 -5.48 -25.99 4.97
N TRP A 417 -6.49 -25.35 5.57
CA TRP A 417 -6.90 -23.99 5.22
C TRP A 417 -7.53 -23.28 6.42
N LYS A 418 -7.73 -21.96 6.32
CA LYS A 418 -8.51 -21.16 7.28
C LYS A 418 -9.92 -20.89 6.74
N PRO A 419 -10.94 -20.72 7.61
CA PRO A 419 -12.29 -20.33 7.21
C PRO A 419 -12.34 -19.01 6.44
N PRO A 420 -13.38 -18.78 5.62
CA PRO A 420 -13.50 -17.57 4.80
C PRO A 420 -13.75 -16.31 5.63
N ARG A 421 -13.20 -15.17 5.18
CA ARG A 421 -13.28 -13.86 5.85
C ARG A 421 -14.72 -13.38 6.05
N GLN A 422 -15.58 -13.57 5.05
CA GLN A 422 -17.03 -13.30 5.15
C GLN A 422 -17.78 -14.61 4.89
N ARG A 423 -18.43 -15.13 5.94
CA ARG A 423 -19.14 -16.41 5.90
C ARG A 423 -20.54 -16.29 5.27
N ASN A 424 -21.12 -15.09 5.30
CA ASN A 424 -22.42 -14.71 4.71
C ASN A 424 -23.59 -15.67 5.06
N GLY A 425 -23.48 -16.32 6.21
CA GLY A 425 -24.24 -17.49 6.65
C GLY A 425 -23.40 -18.32 7.63
N ASN A 426 -23.95 -19.41 8.17
CA ASN A 426 -23.14 -20.39 8.91
C ASN A 426 -22.45 -21.36 7.94
N ILE A 427 -21.13 -21.59 8.07
CA ILE A 427 -20.40 -22.52 7.19
C ILE A 427 -20.80 -23.96 7.51
N SER A 428 -21.08 -24.76 6.48
CA SER A 428 -21.54 -26.15 6.62
C SER A 428 -20.51 -27.15 6.13
N TYR A 429 -19.84 -26.88 5.00
CA TYR A 429 -18.79 -27.75 4.47
C TYR A 429 -17.83 -26.98 3.56
N TYR A 430 -16.69 -27.60 3.27
CA TYR A 430 -15.78 -27.20 2.20
C TYR A 430 -15.84 -28.23 1.08
N LEU A 431 -15.67 -27.79 -0.16
CA LEU A 431 -15.57 -28.68 -1.31
C LEU A 431 -14.13 -28.64 -1.81
N VAL A 432 -13.45 -29.77 -1.78
CA VAL A 432 -12.07 -29.92 -2.26
C VAL A 432 -12.12 -30.67 -3.59
N LEU A 433 -11.43 -30.16 -4.61
CA LEU A 433 -11.19 -30.84 -5.88
C LEU A 433 -9.69 -30.91 -6.12
N TRP A 434 -9.23 -31.96 -6.81
CA TRP A 434 -7.83 -32.05 -7.24
C TRP A 434 -7.70 -32.64 -8.63
N GLN A 435 -6.72 -32.12 -9.37
CA GLN A 435 -6.42 -32.47 -10.75
C GLN A 435 -4.91 -32.65 -10.91
N GLN A 436 -4.49 -33.73 -11.56
CA GLN A 436 -3.10 -33.93 -11.95
C GLN A 436 -2.70 -32.92 -13.04
N MET A 437 -1.56 -32.26 -12.85
CA MET A 437 -0.96 -31.38 -13.86
C MET A 437 -0.06 -32.17 -14.82
N VAL A 438 0.24 -31.59 -15.97
CA VAL A 438 1.20 -32.10 -16.94
C VAL A 438 2.44 -31.21 -16.87
N GLU A 439 3.63 -31.80 -16.81
CA GLU A 439 4.92 -31.08 -16.82
C GLU A 439 5.05 -30.18 -18.06
N ASP A 440 5.66 -29.01 -17.92
CA ASP A 440 5.75 -27.99 -18.98
C ASP A 440 6.33 -28.53 -20.30
N HIS A 441 5.69 -28.20 -21.43
CA HIS A 441 6.08 -28.65 -22.77
C HIS A 441 7.52 -28.25 -23.15
N GLU A 442 8.04 -27.16 -22.58
CA GLU A 442 9.43 -26.74 -22.77
C GLU A 442 10.44 -27.75 -22.21
N LEU A 443 10.12 -28.47 -21.14
CA LEU A 443 10.97 -29.49 -20.52
C LEU A 443 11.20 -30.71 -21.44
N TYR A 444 10.28 -30.95 -22.38
CA TYR A 444 10.41 -31.97 -23.43
C TYR A 444 11.22 -31.47 -24.63
N SER A 445 11.22 -30.14 -24.85
CA SER A 445 11.70 -29.51 -26.08
C SER A 445 13.18 -29.08 -26.01
N ASN A 446 13.71 -28.79 -24.83
CA ASN A 446 15.05 -28.24 -24.63
C ASN A 446 16.17 -29.30 -24.57
N ASP A 447 17.33 -29.04 -25.19
CA ASP A 447 18.57 -29.84 -24.99
C ASP A 447 19.30 -29.36 -23.72
N TYR A 448 19.15 -30.14 -22.64
CA TYR A 448 19.74 -29.83 -21.34
C TYR A 448 21.24 -30.12 -21.21
N CYS A 449 21.89 -30.63 -22.26
CA CYS A 449 23.35 -30.74 -22.30
C CYS A 449 24.03 -29.45 -22.79
N THR A 450 23.33 -28.59 -23.54
CA THR A 450 23.89 -27.31 -24.01
C THR A 450 23.44 -26.11 -23.18
N LYS A 451 22.19 -26.12 -22.66
CA LYS A 451 21.68 -25.05 -21.79
C LYS A 451 22.17 -25.13 -20.33
N GLY A 452 22.70 -26.28 -19.92
CA GLY A 452 22.95 -26.60 -18.52
C GLY A 452 21.65 -26.87 -17.74
N LEU A 453 21.77 -27.40 -16.52
CA LEU A 453 20.65 -27.47 -15.58
C LEU A 453 20.96 -26.57 -14.39
N LYS A 454 20.12 -25.56 -14.18
CA LYS A 454 19.65 -25.28 -12.83
C LYS A 454 18.46 -26.20 -12.61
N LEU A 455 18.63 -27.26 -11.81
CA LEU A 455 17.50 -28.07 -11.37
C LEU A 455 16.60 -27.19 -10.49
N PRO A 456 15.27 -27.20 -10.67
CA PRO A 456 14.39 -26.55 -9.71
C PRO A 456 14.46 -27.35 -8.39
N THR A 457 14.92 -26.72 -7.32
CA THR A 457 14.76 -27.22 -5.95
C THR A 457 13.27 -27.17 -5.59
N SER A 458 12.52 -28.20 -5.99
CA SER A 458 11.11 -28.32 -5.62
C SER A 458 11.00 -28.71 -4.15
N SER A 459 10.95 -27.71 -3.27
CA SER A 459 10.68 -27.89 -1.84
C SER A 459 9.26 -28.45 -1.66
N ALA A 460 9.18 -29.77 -1.51
CA ALA A 460 7.94 -30.51 -1.27
C ALA A 460 7.41 -30.37 0.18
N ASP A 461 8.13 -29.64 1.04
CA ASP A 461 7.68 -29.15 2.34
C ASP A 461 8.00 -27.66 2.47
N THR A 462 7.01 -26.84 2.80
CA THR A 462 7.11 -25.36 2.80
C THR A 462 7.74 -24.84 4.10
N ARG A 463 8.85 -25.46 4.55
CA ARG A 463 9.32 -25.38 5.94
C ARG A 463 10.83 -25.33 6.15
N PHE A 464 11.64 -25.80 5.21
CA PHE A 464 13.08 -25.96 5.39
C PHE A 464 13.84 -25.57 4.12
N ASP A 465 14.10 -24.27 3.99
CA ASP A 465 15.25 -23.71 3.28
C ASP A 465 16.03 -22.91 4.34
N ASN A 466 17.01 -23.54 5.00
CA ASN A 466 17.81 -22.96 6.09
C ASN A 466 19.15 -23.71 6.26
N ASP A 467 20.12 -23.09 6.92
CA ASP A 467 21.46 -23.59 7.32
C ASP A 467 22.45 -23.74 6.12
N GLU A 468 23.47 -22.86 5.95
CA GLU A 468 24.82 -22.83 6.58
C GLU A 468 25.80 -23.90 6.02
N GLU A 469 27.12 -23.73 5.91
CA GLU A 469 28.11 -22.67 6.27
C GLU A 469 28.57 -21.88 4.99
N ASP A 470 29.64 -21.07 4.83
CA ASP A 470 30.77 -20.54 5.64
C ASP A 470 31.33 -19.22 5.00
N SER A 471 32.10 -18.42 5.76
CA SER A 471 33.14 -17.44 5.37
C SER A 471 32.78 -16.07 4.73
N LEU A 472 33.36 -14.92 5.13
CA LEU A 472 33.84 -14.44 6.45
C LEU A 472 34.16 -12.91 6.40
N ASP A 473 34.08 -12.24 7.56
CA ASP A 473 34.62 -10.91 7.93
C ASP A 473 34.05 -9.58 7.36
N ALA A 474 34.26 -8.51 8.16
CA ALA A 474 33.87 -7.08 7.99
C ALA A 474 32.35 -6.78 8.00
N GLU A 475 31.72 -6.60 9.17
CA GLU A 475 31.61 -5.30 9.89
C GLU A 475 31.14 -4.13 8.99
N ASP A 476 29.92 -3.58 9.12
CA ASP A 476 29.41 -2.95 10.34
C ASP A 476 27.85 -2.88 10.44
N LYS A 477 27.32 -2.42 11.58
CA LYS A 477 25.94 -2.64 12.05
C LYS A 477 24.87 -1.77 11.38
N CYS A 478 23.69 -2.36 11.13
CA CYS A 478 22.41 -1.67 10.93
C CYS A 478 21.29 -2.35 11.74
N CYS A 479 20.28 -1.59 12.19
CA CYS A 479 19.24 -2.08 13.11
C CYS A 479 17.91 -2.43 12.40
N PRO A 480 17.09 -3.37 12.95
CA PRO A 480 15.89 -3.86 12.27
C PRO A 480 14.69 -2.89 12.24
N CYS A 481 13.93 -2.92 11.15
CA CYS A 481 12.63 -2.24 11.00
C CYS A 481 11.47 -3.14 11.44
N HIS A 482 10.39 -2.55 12.00
CA HIS A 482 9.20 -3.31 12.39
C HIS A 482 8.43 -3.85 11.18
N LYS A 483 8.04 -5.13 11.25
CA LYS A 483 6.93 -5.69 10.47
C LYS A 483 5.63 -5.61 11.28
N ASP A 484 4.58 -5.05 10.69
CA ASP A 484 3.22 -5.55 10.95
C ASP A 484 3.03 -6.88 10.20
N GLY A 485 2.32 -7.84 10.78
CA GLY A 485 1.75 -8.97 10.01
C GLY A 485 2.44 -10.33 10.06
N GLY A 486 3.45 -10.54 10.92
CA GLY A 486 3.71 -11.85 11.55
C GLY A 486 4.39 -12.97 10.76
N GLN A 487 5.54 -13.41 11.28
CA GLN A 487 5.90 -14.84 11.34
C GLN A 487 6.47 -15.08 12.76
N HIS A 488 6.01 -16.11 13.44
CA HIS A 488 6.24 -16.30 14.89
C HIS A 488 7.31 -17.35 15.16
N GLN A 489 8.50 -16.92 15.61
CA GLN A 489 9.10 -17.41 16.86
C GLN A 489 10.18 -16.46 17.41
N ASP A 490 11.06 -15.92 16.56
CA ASP A 490 12.12 -14.96 16.98
C ASP A 490 11.55 -13.62 17.48
N SER A 491 10.31 -13.32 17.07
CA SER A 491 9.55 -12.13 17.46
C SER A 491 9.41 -11.94 18.96
N ASP A 492 9.46 -13.00 19.78
CA ASP A 492 9.32 -12.86 21.23
C ASP A 492 10.63 -12.44 21.91
N GLU A 493 11.78 -12.85 21.37
CA GLU A 493 13.10 -12.47 21.89
C GLU A 493 13.48 -11.04 21.46
N GLU A 494 13.27 -10.68 20.18
CA GLU A 494 13.36 -9.28 19.73
C GLU A 494 12.35 -8.38 20.48
N SER A 495 11.12 -8.85 20.70
CA SER A 495 10.14 -8.05 21.45
C SER A 495 10.55 -7.89 22.91
N PHE A 496 11.11 -8.91 23.55
CA PHE A 496 11.62 -8.83 24.91
C PHE A 496 12.78 -7.83 24.99
N GLN A 497 13.79 -7.97 24.14
CA GLN A 497 14.97 -7.11 24.14
C GLN A 497 14.59 -5.65 23.80
N LYS A 498 13.69 -5.42 22.84
CA LYS A 498 13.16 -4.08 22.51
C LYS A 498 12.28 -3.50 23.60
N LYS A 499 11.53 -4.30 24.37
CA LYS A 499 10.81 -3.85 25.57
C LYS A 499 11.78 -3.49 26.70
N PHE A 500 12.84 -4.28 26.89
CA PHE A 500 13.87 -4.07 27.91
C PHE A 500 14.73 -2.82 27.62
N GLU A 501 15.14 -2.61 26.37
CA GLU A 501 15.79 -1.36 25.95
C GLU A 501 14.87 -0.16 26.12
N ASN A 502 13.59 -0.25 25.75
CA ASN A 502 12.64 0.85 25.98
C ASN A 502 12.40 1.12 27.47
N PHE A 503 12.45 0.10 28.32
CA PHE A 503 12.40 0.26 29.79
C PHE A 503 13.65 1.00 30.31
N LEU A 504 14.86 0.56 29.92
CA LEU A 504 16.12 1.25 30.23
C LEU A 504 16.11 2.70 29.73
N ARG A 505 15.72 2.92 28.47
CA ARG A 505 15.71 4.25 27.83
C ARG A 505 14.70 5.20 28.45
N ASN A 506 13.56 4.70 28.95
CA ASN A 506 12.59 5.52 29.69
C ASN A 506 12.97 5.75 31.16
N THR A 507 13.84 4.91 31.75
CA THR A 507 14.30 5.05 33.13
C THR A 507 15.55 5.93 33.24
N ILE A 508 16.45 5.87 32.24
CA ILE A 508 17.70 6.65 32.19
C ILE A 508 17.45 8.07 31.66
N PHE A 509 16.63 8.23 30.60
CA PHE A 509 16.40 9.54 29.98
C PHE A 509 15.14 10.20 30.55
N ILE A 510 15.28 10.95 31.65
CA ILE A 510 14.23 11.80 32.21
C ILE A 510 13.84 12.88 31.17
N PRO A 511 12.63 12.86 30.58
CA PRO A 511 12.25 13.81 29.55
C PRO A 511 11.82 15.14 30.17
N LYS A 512 12.27 16.27 29.63
CA LYS A 512 11.60 17.55 29.88
C LYS A 512 10.15 17.43 29.40
N SER A 513 9.20 17.77 30.27
CA SER A 513 7.77 17.45 30.09
C SER A 513 7.15 18.13 28.86
N ARG A 514 6.14 17.58 28.17
CA ARG A 514 5.23 16.45 28.51
C ARG A 514 5.10 15.43 27.36
N ARG A 515 4.60 14.23 27.69
CA ARG A 515 4.45 13.08 26.78
C ARG A 515 3.00 12.58 26.64
N ASN A 516 2.67 12.22 25.40
CA ASN A 516 2.05 10.99 24.89
C ASN A 516 0.77 10.37 25.50
N ARG A 517 -0.14 10.01 24.56
CA ARG A 517 -0.61 8.66 24.17
C ARG A 517 -0.56 7.48 25.18
N ARG A 518 -1.49 6.54 24.98
CA ARG A 518 -1.82 5.35 25.79
C ARG A 518 -0.87 4.16 25.51
N ASP A 519 -1.08 3.04 26.20
CA ASP A 519 -1.46 1.76 25.53
C ASP A 519 -2.04 0.69 26.51
N VAL A 520 -2.26 -0.55 26.05
CA VAL A 520 -3.25 -1.55 26.55
C VAL A 520 -2.71 -2.99 26.57
N SER A 521 -3.16 -3.85 27.51
CA SER A 521 -3.28 -5.36 27.47
C SER A 521 -3.78 -5.90 28.83
N GLY A 522 -4.29 -7.13 29.06
CA GLY A 522 -4.57 -8.37 28.29
C GLY A 522 -4.75 -9.55 29.30
N ILE A 523 -5.29 -10.78 29.05
CA ILE A 523 -5.99 -11.40 27.88
C ILE A 523 -7.30 -12.10 28.40
N ILE A 524 -7.70 -13.40 28.35
CA ILE A 524 -7.27 -14.71 27.79
C ILE A 524 -8.55 -15.57 27.49
N GLY A 525 -8.60 -16.38 26.41
CA GLY A 525 -9.44 -17.62 26.28
C GLY A 525 -10.92 -17.51 25.83
N GLU A 526 -11.66 -18.60 25.50
CA GLU A 526 -11.23 -19.96 25.08
C GLU A 526 -12.26 -20.80 24.25
N THR A 527 -12.66 -22.04 24.65
CA THR A 527 -13.35 -23.12 23.86
C THR A 527 -14.85 -23.39 24.20
N LEU A 528 -15.69 -24.22 23.51
CA LEU A 528 -15.53 -25.21 22.40
C LEU A 528 -16.83 -25.44 21.56
N GLY A 529 -16.74 -25.54 20.21
CA GLY A 529 -17.60 -26.37 19.29
C GLY A 529 -19.11 -26.05 19.07
N ASN A 530 -19.83 -26.60 18.07
CA ASN A 530 -19.43 -27.12 16.74
C ASN A 530 -20.63 -27.26 15.75
N LEU A 531 -20.37 -27.33 14.43
CA LEU A 531 -21.09 -27.90 13.24
C LEU A 531 -22.49 -28.60 13.43
N SER A 532 -23.47 -28.70 12.49
CA SER A 532 -23.68 -28.36 11.04
C SER A 532 -25.15 -28.77 10.63
N LEU A 533 -25.69 -29.14 9.42
CA LEU A 533 -25.34 -29.31 7.97
C LEU A 533 -26.63 -29.60 7.11
N ALA A 534 -26.57 -29.47 5.76
CA ALA A 534 -27.27 -30.24 4.68
C ALA A 534 -28.83 -30.29 4.54
N GLU A 535 -29.46 -30.63 3.38
CA GLU A 535 -29.04 -30.61 1.94
C GLU A 535 -30.27 -30.76 0.97
N GLY A 536 -30.35 -29.92 -0.07
CA GLY A 536 -30.94 -30.21 -1.41
C GLY A 536 -32.44 -30.59 -1.54
N PRO A 537 -32.88 -31.23 -2.67
CA PRO A 537 -32.08 -31.53 -3.89
C PRO A 537 -32.83 -31.41 -5.27
N LEU A 538 -32.09 -31.64 -6.37
CA LEU A 538 -32.52 -31.97 -7.75
C LEU A 538 -33.23 -30.87 -8.61
N SER A 539 -33.26 -30.93 -9.96
CA SER A 539 -32.32 -31.41 -11.01
C SER A 539 -32.93 -31.17 -12.41
N HIS A 540 -32.15 -31.00 -13.48
CA HIS A 540 -32.56 -31.39 -14.84
C HIS A 540 -31.40 -31.54 -15.84
N THR A 541 -31.56 -32.42 -16.83
CA THR A 541 -30.66 -32.70 -17.97
C THR A 541 -31.45 -32.55 -19.30
N ILE A 542 -30.92 -32.64 -20.52
CA ILE A 542 -29.66 -33.21 -21.11
C ILE A 542 -29.32 -32.36 -22.39
N ASN A 543 -28.18 -32.39 -23.11
CA ASN A 543 -27.33 -33.49 -23.61
C ASN A 543 -25.92 -33.01 -24.04
N ASN A 544 -25.13 -33.89 -24.68
CA ASN A 544 -23.78 -33.66 -25.22
C ASN A 544 -23.70 -33.78 -26.75
N THR A 545 -22.65 -33.21 -27.37
CA THR A 545 -21.69 -33.93 -28.25
C THR A 545 -20.40 -33.14 -28.44
N ALA A 546 -19.34 -33.49 -27.69
CA ALA A 546 -17.93 -33.28 -28.05
C ALA A 546 -17.08 -34.21 -27.16
N VAL A 547 -16.16 -34.98 -27.74
CA VAL A 547 -15.29 -35.91 -26.99
C VAL A 547 -13.87 -35.35 -26.95
N GLU A 548 -13.63 -34.49 -25.95
CA GLU A 548 -12.28 -34.19 -25.47
C GLU A 548 -11.97 -35.09 -24.28
N SER A 549 -10.74 -35.60 -24.22
CA SER A 549 -10.24 -36.40 -23.10
C SER A 549 -10.01 -35.52 -21.88
N LYS A 550 -11.07 -35.30 -21.08
CA LYS A 550 -10.99 -34.51 -19.84
C LYS A 550 -9.96 -35.11 -18.88
N PRO A 551 -9.12 -34.30 -18.21
CA PRO A 551 -8.28 -34.78 -17.12
C PRO A 551 -9.15 -35.28 -15.97
N TYR A 552 -8.66 -36.26 -15.22
CA TYR A 552 -9.36 -36.81 -14.07
C TYR A 552 -9.40 -35.81 -12.90
N THR A 553 -10.48 -35.04 -12.80
CA THR A 553 -10.78 -34.20 -11.64
C THR A 553 -11.49 -35.01 -10.56
N TYR A 554 -10.85 -35.18 -9.41
CA TYR A 554 -11.44 -35.80 -8.22
C TYR A 554 -12.07 -34.72 -7.32
N LYS A 555 -13.03 -35.10 -6.48
CA LYS A 555 -13.87 -34.17 -5.70
C LYS A 555 -14.37 -34.82 -4.41
N ASP A 556 -14.28 -34.10 -3.29
CA ASP A 556 -14.74 -34.54 -1.96
C ASP A 556 -15.40 -33.39 -1.14
N LYS A 557 -16.24 -33.74 -0.16
CA LYS A 557 -16.93 -32.81 0.77
C LYS A 557 -16.32 -32.95 2.18
N ILE A 558 -15.63 -31.90 2.64
CA ILE A 558 -14.87 -31.91 3.88
C ILE A 558 -15.50 -30.98 4.92
N PHE A 559 -15.82 -31.52 6.10
CA PHE A 559 -16.48 -30.77 7.21
C PHE A 559 -15.49 -30.16 8.21
N ARG A 560 -14.19 -30.32 7.95
CA ARG A 560 -13.08 -29.78 8.73
C ARG A 560 -12.25 -28.83 7.88
N ASP A 561 -11.30 -28.16 8.51
CA ASP A 561 -10.30 -27.25 7.94
C ASP A 561 -9.06 -27.98 7.38
N ARG A 562 -9.16 -29.32 7.19
CA ARG A 562 -8.05 -30.17 6.76
C ARG A 562 -8.52 -31.46 6.08
N MET A 563 -7.71 -31.93 5.12
CA MET A 563 -7.89 -33.18 4.37
C MET A 563 -6.53 -33.89 4.20
N VAL A 564 -6.54 -35.20 3.94
CA VAL A 564 -5.40 -35.92 3.35
C VAL A 564 -5.87 -36.52 2.03
N ILE A 565 -5.17 -36.21 0.95
CA ILE A 565 -5.36 -36.80 -0.38
C ILE A 565 -4.37 -37.95 -0.52
N SER A 566 -4.81 -39.11 -1.00
CA SER A 566 -4.01 -40.33 -1.16
C SER A 566 -4.02 -40.85 -2.60
N ASN A 567 -3.26 -41.92 -2.86
CA ASN A 567 -3.14 -42.59 -4.16
C ASN A 567 -2.63 -41.67 -5.30
N LEU A 568 -1.79 -40.69 -4.96
CA LEU A 568 -1.17 -39.79 -5.92
C LEU A 568 0.10 -40.40 -6.53
N ARG A 569 0.41 -40.05 -7.78
CA ARG A 569 1.66 -40.41 -8.45
C ARG A 569 2.83 -39.56 -7.93
N HIS A 570 3.99 -40.18 -7.68
CA HIS A 570 5.17 -39.53 -7.11
C HIS A 570 5.80 -38.47 -8.01
N PHE A 571 6.51 -37.52 -7.37
CA PHE A 571 7.05 -36.29 -7.96
C PHE A 571 6.13 -35.50 -8.91
N THR A 572 4.83 -35.78 -8.91
CA THR A 572 3.87 -35.18 -9.84
C THR A 572 3.19 -33.98 -9.18
N GLU A 573 2.96 -32.93 -9.95
CA GLU A 573 2.22 -31.75 -9.49
C GLU A 573 0.71 -31.95 -9.59
N TYR A 574 -0.01 -31.48 -8.58
CA TYR A 574 -1.46 -31.43 -8.51
C TYR A 574 -1.93 -30.02 -8.23
N ARG A 575 -2.92 -29.57 -8.99
CA ARG A 575 -3.74 -28.41 -8.66
C ARG A 575 -4.85 -28.84 -7.72
N ILE A 576 -5.01 -28.13 -6.61
CA ILE A 576 -6.04 -28.37 -5.59
C ILE A 576 -6.89 -27.11 -5.43
N ASP A 577 -8.20 -27.24 -5.69
CA ASP A 577 -9.21 -26.17 -5.62
C ASP A 577 -10.10 -26.39 -4.39
N ILE A 578 -10.34 -25.34 -3.60
CA ILE A 578 -11.11 -25.40 -2.35
C ILE A 578 -12.19 -24.32 -2.32
N HIS A 579 -13.45 -24.71 -2.13
CA HIS A 579 -14.60 -23.82 -1.94
C HIS A 579 -15.11 -23.89 -0.50
N ALA A 580 -15.72 -22.81 0.00
CA ALA A 580 -16.51 -22.79 1.23
C ALA A 580 -18.01 -22.74 0.91
N CYS A 581 -18.80 -23.60 1.54
CA CYS A 581 -20.25 -23.71 1.37
C CYS A 581 -20.94 -23.44 2.72
N ASN A 582 -21.93 -22.54 2.73
CA ASN A 582 -22.73 -22.24 3.93
C ASN A 582 -24.09 -22.97 3.92
N HIS A 583 -24.84 -22.85 5.00
CA HIS A 583 -26.15 -23.46 5.18
C HIS A 583 -27.22 -23.09 4.12
N ALA A 584 -26.95 -22.08 3.29
CA ALA A 584 -27.82 -21.65 2.20
C ALA A 584 -27.23 -21.95 0.81
N ALA A 585 -26.11 -22.68 0.72
CA ALA A 585 -25.37 -22.90 -0.53
C ALA A 585 -26.17 -23.60 -1.63
N ASP A 586 -27.22 -24.36 -1.29
CA ASP A 586 -28.16 -24.95 -2.26
C ASP A 586 -29.04 -23.90 -2.95
N VAL A 587 -29.14 -22.68 -2.39
CA VAL A 587 -29.92 -21.54 -2.91
C VAL A 587 -29.01 -20.41 -3.43
N VAL A 588 -27.90 -20.12 -2.73
CA VAL A 588 -27.00 -18.98 -3.05
C VAL A 588 -25.65 -19.38 -3.65
N GLY A 589 -25.37 -20.68 -3.75
CA GLY A 589 -24.08 -21.22 -4.18
C GLY A 589 -23.00 -21.27 -3.09
N CYS A 590 -21.94 -22.03 -3.35
CA CYS A 590 -20.69 -21.97 -2.59
C CYS A 590 -19.83 -20.79 -3.05
N SER A 591 -18.74 -20.51 -2.34
CA SER A 591 -17.72 -19.55 -2.77
C SER A 591 -17.08 -19.93 -4.11
N ALA A 592 -16.39 -18.98 -4.74
CA ALA A 592 -15.35 -19.30 -5.71
C ALA A 592 -14.27 -20.23 -5.09
N ALA A 593 -13.49 -20.90 -5.93
CA ALA A 593 -12.33 -21.66 -5.48
C ALA A 593 -11.21 -20.70 -5.02
N THR A 594 -10.57 -21.01 -3.90
CA THR A 594 -9.13 -20.72 -3.75
C THR A 594 -8.37 -21.92 -4.31
N PHE A 595 -7.25 -21.71 -5.01
CA PHE A 595 -6.49 -22.79 -5.64
C PHE A 595 -5.01 -22.68 -5.35
N VAL A 596 -4.35 -23.83 -5.25
CA VAL A 596 -2.92 -23.97 -4.97
C VAL A 596 -2.35 -25.16 -5.75
N PHE A 597 -1.06 -25.10 -6.07
CA PHE A 597 -0.31 -26.19 -6.70
C PHE A 597 0.59 -26.83 -5.64
N ALA A 598 0.73 -28.15 -5.68
CA ALA A 598 1.64 -28.89 -4.82
C ALA A 598 2.18 -30.14 -5.52
N ARG A 599 3.46 -30.42 -5.33
CA ARG A 599 4.17 -31.59 -5.88
C ARG A 599 4.37 -32.63 -4.78
N THR A 600 4.03 -33.88 -5.05
CA THR A 600 4.31 -35.02 -4.16
C THR A 600 5.82 -35.28 -4.04
N MET A 601 6.28 -35.92 -2.96
CA MET A 601 7.70 -36.27 -2.79
C MET A 601 8.25 -37.15 -3.93
N PRO A 602 9.55 -37.05 -4.25
CA PRO A 602 10.22 -37.97 -5.16
C PRO A 602 10.38 -39.36 -4.55
N ASN A 603 10.31 -40.39 -5.39
CA ASN A 603 10.72 -41.75 -5.04
C ASN A 603 12.23 -41.90 -5.35
N PRO A 604 13.10 -42.14 -4.35
CA PRO A 604 14.56 -42.17 -4.55
C PRO A 604 15.07 -43.32 -5.45
N THR A 605 14.20 -44.27 -5.83
CA THR A 605 14.55 -45.38 -6.74
C THR A 605 14.02 -45.22 -8.16
N ALA A 606 13.12 -44.25 -8.40
CA ALA A 606 12.40 -44.08 -9.65
C ALA A 606 13.26 -43.68 -10.86
N ASP A 607 14.39 -43.00 -10.62
CA ASP A 607 15.26 -42.46 -11.67
C ASP A 607 16.44 -43.39 -12.02
N ASN A 608 16.48 -44.60 -11.45
CA ASN A 608 17.57 -45.54 -11.63
C ASN A 608 17.40 -46.35 -12.91
N ILE A 609 18.47 -46.46 -13.70
CA ILE A 609 18.48 -47.24 -14.94
C ILE A 609 18.54 -48.73 -14.60
N ALA A 610 17.55 -49.51 -15.05
CA ALA A 610 17.59 -50.97 -14.94
C ALA A 610 18.79 -51.53 -15.74
N GLY A 611 19.54 -52.47 -15.15
CA GLY A 611 20.92 -52.81 -15.56
C GLY A 611 21.15 -53.50 -16.91
N ASN A 612 20.22 -53.40 -17.87
CA ASN A 612 20.30 -54.00 -19.20
C ASN A 612 21.06 -53.08 -20.18
N ILE A 613 22.35 -52.84 -19.92
CA ILE A 613 23.16 -51.89 -20.68
C ILE A 613 24.05 -52.64 -21.68
N THR A 614 23.91 -52.34 -22.96
CA THR A 614 24.59 -53.04 -24.06
C THR A 614 25.43 -52.08 -24.90
N TRP A 615 26.42 -52.61 -25.62
CA TRP A 615 27.27 -51.83 -26.52
C TRP A 615 27.60 -52.61 -27.79
N GLU A 616 27.73 -51.91 -28.92
CA GLU A 616 28.08 -52.47 -30.22
C GLU A 616 29.08 -51.55 -30.97
N PRO A 617 30.12 -52.09 -31.64
CA PRO A 617 31.03 -51.29 -32.45
C PRO A 617 30.34 -50.85 -33.74
N THR A 618 30.29 -49.53 -34.00
CA THR A 618 29.57 -48.96 -35.16
C THR A 618 30.48 -48.37 -36.23
N GLY A 619 31.79 -48.29 -35.98
CA GLY A 619 32.78 -47.88 -36.97
C GLY A 619 34.19 -47.84 -36.38
N HIS A 620 35.15 -47.33 -37.15
CA HIS A 620 36.49 -47.04 -36.63
C HIS A 620 36.37 -46.06 -35.47
N ASN A 621 37.02 -46.37 -34.34
CA ASN A 621 37.03 -45.53 -33.13
C ASN A 621 35.64 -45.12 -32.62
N THR A 622 34.57 -45.90 -32.92
CA THR A 622 33.17 -45.55 -32.57
C THR A 622 32.37 -46.74 -32.08
N ILE A 623 31.74 -46.59 -30.90
CA ILE A 623 30.80 -47.55 -30.33
C ILE A 623 29.42 -46.89 -30.16
N LEU A 624 28.35 -47.67 -30.22
CA LEU A 624 27.00 -47.28 -29.82
C LEU A 624 26.64 -48.01 -28.51
N MET A 625 26.34 -47.25 -27.47
CA MET A 625 25.94 -47.73 -26.15
C MET A 625 24.42 -47.53 -25.98
N LYS A 626 23.69 -48.57 -25.55
CA LYS A 626 22.22 -48.60 -25.45
C LYS A 626 21.78 -49.00 -24.04
N TRP A 627 20.67 -48.41 -23.58
CA TRP A 627 20.06 -48.67 -22.27
C TRP A 627 18.57 -48.31 -22.28
N ASP A 628 17.82 -48.83 -21.32
CA ASP A 628 16.38 -48.59 -21.18
C ASP A 628 16.08 -47.30 -20.36
N GLU A 629 14.96 -46.62 -20.66
CA GLU A 629 14.49 -45.42 -19.93
C GLU A 629 13.62 -45.84 -18.74
N PRO A 630 13.79 -45.28 -17.52
CA PRO A 630 12.98 -45.66 -16.36
C PRO A 630 11.47 -45.49 -16.61
N GLU A 631 10.65 -46.48 -16.25
CA GLU A 631 9.23 -46.53 -16.60
C GLU A 631 8.38 -45.43 -15.93
N ASN A 632 8.71 -45.12 -14.68
CA ASN A 632 8.02 -44.12 -13.85
C ASN A 632 9.09 -43.24 -13.19
N PRO A 633 9.68 -42.27 -13.92
CA PRO A 633 10.69 -41.37 -13.38
C PRO A 633 10.03 -40.33 -12.45
N ASN A 634 10.84 -39.62 -11.66
CA ASN A 634 10.38 -38.47 -10.90
C ASN A 634 10.13 -37.28 -11.85
N GLY A 635 8.88 -37.18 -12.32
CA GLY A 635 8.44 -36.19 -13.30
C GLY A 635 8.94 -36.53 -14.70
N LEU A 636 10.18 -36.16 -15.01
CA LEU A 636 10.74 -36.27 -16.36
C LEU A 636 12.25 -36.48 -16.36
N ILE A 637 12.76 -37.40 -17.20
CA ILE A 637 14.21 -37.52 -17.47
C ILE A 637 14.63 -36.43 -18.47
N LEU A 638 15.60 -35.59 -18.08
CA LEU A 638 16.08 -34.44 -18.85
C LEU A 638 17.33 -34.79 -19.68
N LYS A 639 18.23 -35.58 -19.10
CA LYS A 639 19.50 -36.01 -19.70
C LYS A 639 20.00 -37.31 -19.07
N TYR A 640 21.00 -37.89 -19.70
CA TYR A 640 21.87 -38.92 -19.13
C TYR A 640 23.32 -38.41 -19.14
N GLU A 641 24.14 -38.92 -18.22
CA GLU A 641 25.58 -38.66 -18.19
C GLU A 641 26.34 -39.98 -18.18
N ILE A 642 27.34 -40.10 -19.05
CA ILE A 642 28.20 -41.27 -19.16
C ILE A 642 29.60 -40.87 -18.70
N LYS A 643 30.06 -41.45 -17.59
CA LYS A 643 31.42 -41.28 -17.05
C LYS A 643 32.26 -42.47 -17.48
N TYR A 644 33.28 -42.27 -18.31
CA TYR A 644 34.16 -43.33 -18.78
C TYR A 644 35.65 -43.04 -18.53
N LYS A 645 36.44 -44.11 -18.39
CA LYS A 645 37.90 -44.05 -18.27
C LYS A 645 38.56 -45.28 -18.92
N LYS A 646 39.82 -45.14 -19.32
CA LYS A 646 40.66 -46.26 -19.75
C LYS A 646 40.99 -47.15 -18.54
N GLU A 647 41.16 -48.45 -18.75
CA GLU A 647 41.22 -49.42 -17.63
C GLU A 647 42.52 -49.33 -16.79
N HIS A 648 43.61 -48.84 -17.38
CA HIS A 648 44.96 -48.80 -16.78
C HIS A 648 45.59 -47.39 -16.75
N GLU A 649 44.78 -46.34 -16.68
CA GLU A 649 45.22 -44.95 -16.74
C GLU A 649 44.68 -44.17 -15.53
N GLU A 650 45.56 -43.68 -14.66
CA GLU A 650 45.20 -42.90 -13.45
C GLU A 650 44.86 -41.44 -13.78
N GLY A 651 43.99 -41.25 -14.77
CA GLY A 651 43.50 -39.95 -15.23
C GLY A 651 42.07 -39.64 -14.78
N PRO A 652 41.65 -38.36 -14.84
CA PRO A 652 40.27 -37.98 -14.59
C PRO A 652 39.34 -38.62 -15.64
N SER A 653 38.27 -39.26 -15.19
CA SER A 653 37.30 -39.91 -16.08
C SER A 653 36.55 -38.86 -16.91
N THR A 654 36.49 -39.04 -18.23
CA THR A 654 35.72 -38.17 -19.12
C THR A 654 34.22 -38.34 -18.86
N VAL A 655 33.47 -37.24 -18.84
CA VAL A 655 32.01 -37.24 -18.71
C VAL A 655 31.38 -36.70 -19.98
N VAL A 656 30.50 -37.49 -20.60
CA VAL A 656 29.73 -37.11 -21.79
C VAL A 656 28.25 -36.97 -21.42
N CYS A 657 27.66 -35.82 -21.78
CA CYS A 657 26.24 -35.56 -21.58
C CYS A 657 25.43 -36.00 -22.81
N VAL A 658 24.36 -36.77 -22.59
CA VAL A 658 23.42 -37.24 -23.61
C VAL A 658 22.05 -36.65 -23.34
N SER A 659 21.59 -35.75 -24.20
CA SER A 659 20.28 -35.13 -24.05
C SER A 659 19.14 -36.07 -24.43
N ARG A 660 17.95 -35.83 -23.87
CA ARG A 660 16.80 -36.72 -24.09
C ARG A 660 16.45 -36.90 -25.57
N GLN A 661 16.59 -35.86 -26.39
CA GLN A 661 16.33 -35.91 -27.83
C GLN A 661 17.32 -36.84 -28.56
N LYS A 662 18.60 -36.84 -28.17
CA LYS A 662 19.62 -37.75 -28.70
C LYS A 662 19.33 -39.19 -28.30
N PHE A 663 18.99 -39.41 -27.03
CA PHE A 663 18.59 -40.73 -26.53
C PHE A 663 17.33 -41.26 -27.23
N GLN A 664 16.27 -40.45 -27.37
CA GLN A 664 15.04 -40.86 -28.06
C GLN A 664 15.28 -41.24 -29.52
N LYS A 665 16.23 -40.58 -30.21
CA LYS A 665 16.57 -40.88 -31.61
C LYS A 665 17.30 -42.21 -31.81
N TYR A 666 18.17 -42.61 -30.88
CA TYR A 666 19.06 -43.77 -31.06
C TYR A 666 18.88 -44.89 -30.01
N LYS A 667 18.01 -44.69 -29.01
CA LYS A 667 17.89 -45.49 -27.78
C LYS A 667 19.25 -45.77 -27.11
N GLY A 668 20.08 -44.73 -27.09
CA GLY A 668 21.49 -44.81 -26.73
C GLY A 668 22.29 -43.59 -27.20
N VAL A 669 23.61 -43.74 -27.28
CA VAL A 669 24.52 -42.73 -27.86
C VAL A 669 25.73 -43.36 -28.56
N HIS A 670 26.20 -42.73 -29.64
CA HIS A 670 27.50 -43.05 -30.23
C HIS A 670 28.63 -42.32 -29.48
N LEU A 671 29.64 -43.06 -29.01
CA LEU A 671 30.85 -42.52 -28.38
C LEU A 671 32.03 -42.65 -29.35
N THR A 672 32.62 -41.50 -29.72
CA THR A 672 33.87 -41.40 -30.49
C THR A 672 35.06 -41.44 -29.54
N LEU A 673 35.93 -42.44 -29.68
CA LEU A 673 37.04 -42.72 -28.76
C LEU A 673 38.38 -42.67 -29.50
N VAL A 674 39.18 -41.65 -29.21
CA VAL A 674 40.36 -41.27 -30.02
C VAL A 674 41.47 -42.34 -29.99
N GLN A 675 41.56 -43.15 -28.93
CA GLN A 675 42.57 -44.21 -28.78
C GLN A 675 41.93 -45.60 -28.72
N PRO A 676 42.56 -46.65 -29.31
CA PRO A 676 42.19 -48.04 -29.07
C PRO A 676 42.61 -48.50 -27.66
N GLY A 677 41.93 -49.52 -27.13
CA GLY A 677 42.20 -50.10 -25.80
C GLY A 677 40.94 -50.47 -25.02
N ASN A 678 41.13 -50.92 -23.77
CA ASN A 678 40.07 -51.22 -22.82
C ASN A 678 39.57 -49.97 -22.09
N TYR A 679 38.25 -49.86 -21.95
CA TYR A 679 37.56 -48.79 -21.27
C TYR A 679 36.48 -49.33 -20.34
N SER A 680 36.22 -48.58 -19.27
CA SER A 680 35.09 -48.80 -18.35
C SER A 680 34.20 -47.56 -18.36
N ALA A 681 32.89 -47.73 -18.34
CA ALA A 681 31.91 -46.64 -18.25
C ALA A 681 30.82 -46.92 -17.21
N ARG A 682 30.23 -45.85 -16.69
CA ARG A 682 28.99 -45.86 -15.89
C ARG A 682 28.04 -44.81 -16.45
N ILE A 683 26.74 -45.08 -16.39
CA ILE A 683 25.68 -44.16 -16.81
C ILE A 683 24.92 -43.69 -15.57
N ARG A 684 24.41 -42.45 -15.57
CA ARG A 684 23.31 -42.03 -14.68
C ARG A 684 22.26 -41.27 -15.49
N ALA A 685 21.00 -41.33 -15.04
CA ALA A 685 19.96 -40.43 -15.51
C ALA A 685 19.86 -39.20 -14.60
N THR A 686 19.42 -38.06 -15.14
CA THR A 686 19.02 -36.88 -14.37
C THR A 686 17.55 -36.58 -14.65
N SER A 687 16.72 -36.64 -13.62
CA SER A 687 15.30 -36.30 -13.63
C SER A 687 15.07 -34.82 -13.28
N LEU A 688 13.80 -34.41 -13.18
CA LEU A 688 13.43 -33.12 -12.60
C LEU A 688 13.71 -33.06 -11.08
N ALA A 689 13.73 -34.20 -10.39
CA ALA A 689 14.02 -34.27 -8.95
C ALA A 689 15.52 -34.27 -8.63
N GLY A 690 16.37 -34.75 -9.56
CA GLY A 690 17.81 -34.79 -9.34
C GLY A 690 18.54 -35.86 -10.14
N ASN A 691 19.70 -36.28 -9.65
CA ASN A 691 20.49 -37.33 -10.26
C ASN A 691 20.11 -38.70 -9.70
N GLY A 692 19.77 -39.65 -10.57
CA GLY A 692 19.65 -41.06 -10.21
C GLY A 692 21.02 -41.71 -9.92
N SER A 693 21.00 -42.95 -9.46
CA SER A 693 22.23 -43.70 -9.16
C SER A 693 23.11 -43.92 -10.40
N TRP A 694 24.42 -43.88 -10.22
CA TRP A 694 25.34 -44.44 -11.22
C TRP A 694 25.12 -45.95 -11.36
N THR A 695 25.12 -46.44 -12.60
CA THR A 695 25.09 -47.88 -12.90
C THR A 695 26.39 -48.56 -12.52
N GLU A 696 26.36 -49.89 -12.45
CA GLU A 696 27.57 -50.71 -12.41
C GLU A 696 28.51 -50.45 -13.61
N PRO A 697 29.83 -50.67 -13.48
CA PRO A 697 30.79 -50.38 -14.53
C PRO A 697 30.72 -51.38 -15.69
N ILE A 698 30.33 -50.91 -16.87
CA ILE A 698 30.37 -51.66 -18.13
C ILE A 698 31.80 -51.59 -18.71
N VAL A 699 32.41 -52.73 -19.01
CA VAL A 699 33.70 -52.83 -19.69
C VAL A 699 33.52 -53.09 -21.18
N PHE A 700 34.30 -52.42 -22.02
CA PHE A 700 34.30 -52.55 -23.48
C PHE A 700 35.68 -52.22 -24.08
N PHE A 701 35.89 -52.55 -25.35
CA PHE A 701 37.16 -52.32 -26.04
C PHE A 701 36.99 -51.63 -27.41
N VAL A 702 38.02 -50.91 -27.84
CA VAL A 702 38.08 -50.22 -29.14
C VAL A 702 39.20 -50.79 -30.00
N LEU A 703 38.86 -51.21 -31.23
CA LEU A 703 39.80 -51.79 -32.21
C LEU A 703 40.48 -50.71 -33.06
N GLY A 704 41.80 -50.79 -33.22
CA GLY A 704 42.59 -49.89 -34.06
C GLY A 704 42.42 -50.14 -35.57
N PRO A 705 42.90 -49.21 -36.42
CA PRO A 705 42.78 -49.32 -37.88
C PRO A 705 43.68 -50.42 -38.47
N LYS A 706 43.26 -50.98 -39.60
CA LYS A 706 44.12 -51.76 -40.51
C LYS A 706 44.52 -50.87 -41.69
N GLU A 707 45.78 -50.94 -42.11
CA GLU A 707 46.29 -50.16 -43.23
C GLU A 707 45.88 -50.75 -44.58
N THR A 708 45.45 -49.87 -45.51
CA THR A 708 45.40 -50.14 -46.96
C THR A 708 45.67 -48.83 -47.72
N PRO A 709 46.38 -48.85 -48.87
CA PRO A 709 46.81 -47.64 -49.60
C PRO A 709 45.72 -47.00 -50.49
N SER A 710 46.09 -45.90 -51.16
CA SER A 710 45.18 -44.88 -51.71
C SER A 710 44.73 -45.08 -53.17
N GLU A 711 43.43 -44.86 -53.41
CA GLU A 711 42.77 -44.85 -54.74
C GLU A 711 42.20 -43.46 -55.15
N ASN A 712 42.47 -42.40 -54.38
CA ASN A 712 41.71 -41.13 -54.44
C ASN A 712 42.20 -40.05 -55.42
N ILE A 713 43.14 -40.33 -56.33
CA ILE A 713 43.72 -39.31 -57.24
C ILE A 713 42.81 -39.00 -58.45
N TYR A 714 41.98 -39.94 -58.90
CA TYR A 714 41.20 -39.78 -60.14
C TYR A 714 39.93 -38.91 -60.03
N LEU A 715 39.37 -38.71 -58.83
CA LEU A 715 38.10 -37.99 -58.66
C LEU A 715 38.25 -36.47 -58.80
N LEU A 716 39.39 -35.92 -58.34
CA LEU A 716 39.66 -34.49 -58.27
C LEU A 716 39.70 -33.79 -59.64
N LEU A 717 40.09 -34.53 -60.70
CA LEU A 717 40.20 -34.00 -62.06
C LEU A 717 38.88 -33.82 -62.81
N LYS A 718 37.74 -34.33 -62.30
CA LYS A 718 36.43 -34.23 -63.00
C LYS A 718 35.45 -33.22 -62.42
N VAL A 719 35.61 -32.79 -61.17
CA VAL A 719 34.60 -31.96 -60.48
C VAL A 719 34.78 -30.46 -60.75
N MET A 720 36.01 -29.97 -60.82
CA MET A 720 36.31 -28.53 -60.92
C MET A 720 35.70 -27.81 -62.14
N PRO A 721 35.67 -28.38 -63.38
CA PRO A 721 35.10 -27.68 -64.54
C PRO A 721 33.59 -27.43 -64.43
N ILE A 722 32.86 -28.36 -63.78
CA ILE A 722 31.41 -28.33 -63.65
C ILE A 722 30.99 -27.27 -62.63
N LEU A 723 31.73 -27.15 -61.53
CA LEU A 723 31.48 -26.16 -60.47
C LEU A 723 31.66 -24.72 -60.99
N LEU A 724 32.67 -24.48 -61.84
CA LEU A 724 32.94 -23.15 -62.40
C LEU A 724 31.81 -22.66 -63.33
N LEU A 725 31.24 -23.55 -64.15
CA LEU A 725 30.12 -23.22 -65.05
C LEU A 725 28.84 -22.86 -64.28
N LEU A 726 28.55 -23.54 -63.17
CA LEU A 726 27.38 -23.25 -62.33
C LEU A 726 27.45 -21.85 -61.69
N VAL A 727 28.63 -21.43 -61.21
CA VAL A 727 28.81 -20.09 -60.62
C VAL A 727 28.54 -18.98 -61.63
N ILE A 728 29.02 -19.13 -62.87
CA ILE A 728 28.81 -18.15 -63.96
C ILE A 728 27.33 -18.06 -64.34
N ALA A 729 26.62 -19.19 -64.41
CA ALA A 729 25.17 -19.21 -64.69
C ALA A 729 24.35 -18.52 -63.59
N CYS A 730 24.67 -18.73 -62.32
CA CYS A 730 24.01 -18.07 -61.19
C CYS A 730 24.21 -16.55 -61.20
N LEU A 731 25.41 -16.05 -61.52
CA LEU A 731 25.70 -14.62 -61.63
C LEU A 731 24.90 -13.95 -62.75
N ALA A 732 24.79 -14.59 -63.92
CA ALA A 732 23.99 -14.08 -65.03
C ALA A 732 22.49 -13.98 -64.69
N LEU A 733 21.93 -14.98 -63.99
CA LEU A 733 20.55 -14.95 -63.51
C LEU A 733 20.31 -13.87 -62.47
N PHE A 734 21.24 -13.69 -61.51
CA PHE A 734 21.14 -12.66 -60.48
C PHE A 734 21.04 -11.24 -61.08
N ILE A 735 21.89 -10.92 -62.05
CA ILE A 735 21.89 -9.63 -62.76
C ILE A 735 20.59 -9.43 -63.56
N PHE A 736 20.06 -10.48 -64.19
CA PHE A 736 18.81 -10.42 -64.96
C PHE A 736 17.58 -10.14 -64.08
N PHE A 737 17.51 -10.72 -62.87
CA PHE A 737 16.41 -10.46 -61.93
C PHE A 737 16.51 -9.08 -61.27
N TYR A 738 17.71 -8.60 -60.95
CA TYR A 738 17.91 -7.31 -60.26
C TYR A 738 17.40 -6.12 -61.09
N ASN A 739 17.58 -6.16 -62.41
CA ASN A 739 17.18 -5.08 -63.32
C ASN A 739 15.69 -5.10 -63.73
N LYS A 740 14.83 -5.92 -63.12
CA LYS A 740 13.40 -6.01 -63.54
C LYS A 740 12.36 -6.11 -62.41
N ARG A 741 12.46 -5.25 -61.38
CA ARG A 741 11.28 -4.60 -60.78
C ARG A 741 11.61 -3.47 -59.82
N GLY A 742 11.09 -2.28 -60.13
CA GLY A 742 10.65 -1.32 -59.12
C GLY A 742 9.12 -1.28 -59.04
N LYS A 743 8.60 -0.63 -58.00
CA LYS A 743 7.20 -0.30 -57.67
C LYS A 743 6.33 -1.33 -56.92
N ASN A 744 5.66 -0.76 -55.90
CA ASN A 744 4.48 -1.16 -55.13
C ASN A 744 4.56 -2.31 -54.09
N ASP A 745 4.42 -1.86 -52.83
CA ASP A 745 3.51 -2.33 -51.77
C ASP A 745 3.57 -3.78 -51.26
N GLY A 746 3.95 -3.93 -49.97
CA GLY A 746 3.79 -5.17 -49.22
C GLY A 746 4.52 -5.21 -47.87
N PHE A 747 3.88 -4.75 -46.80
CA PHE A 747 4.16 -5.28 -45.44
C PHE A 747 3.57 -6.70 -45.39
N PRO A 748 4.20 -7.69 -44.70
CA PRO A 748 4.22 -7.63 -43.23
C PRO A 748 5.42 -8.29 -42.51
N SER A 749 5.45 -8.08 -41.18
CA SER A 749 5.99 -9.00 -40.17
C SER A 749 7.47 -9.44 -40.24
N GLY A 750 8.38 -8.48 -40.09
CA GLY A 750 9.71 -8.75 -39.53
C GLY A 750 9.74 -8.46 -38.02
N ALA A 751 9.43 -9.44 -37.18
CA ALA A 751 9.54 -9.34 -35.73
C ALA A 751 10.27 -10.58 -35.18
N LEU A 752 11.47 -10.38 -34.63
CA LEU A 752 12.16 -11.45 -33.89
C LEU A 752 11.50 -11.62 -32.51
N TYR A 753 11.36 -12.85 -32.08
CA TYR A 753 11.07 -13.16 -30.69
C TYR A 753 12.33 -12.95 -29.85
N ALA A 754 12.27 -12.01 -28.91
CA ALA A 754 13.22 -11.90 -27.80
C ALA A 754 12.46 -12.15 -26.50
N SER A 755 12.98 -13.05 -25.67
CA SER A 755 12.38 -13.45 -24.39
C SER A 755 12.53 -12.35 -23.35
N VAL A 756 11.48 -12.10 -22.55
CA VAL A 756 11.61 -11.31 -21.31
C VAL A 756 11.01 -12.09 -20.14
N ASN A 757 11.90 -12.70 -19.36
CA ASN A 757 11.69 -12.87 -17.94
C ASN A 757 12.20 -11.58 -17.27
N PRO A 758 11.34 -10.74 -16.66
CA PRO A 758 11.81 -9.65 -15.84
C PRO A 758 12.39 -10.26 -14.56
N GLU A 759 13.72 -10.24 -14.41
CA GLU A 759 14.31 -10.51 -13.10
C GLU A 759 13.82 -9.44 -12.13
N TYR A 760 13.28 -9.87 -10.99
CA TYR A 760 12.78 -8.97 -9.97
C TYR A 760 13.97 -8.25 -9.33
N PHE A 761 14.21 -6.99 -9.70
CA PHE A 761 15.10 -6.11 -8.96
C PHE A 761 14.67 -6.08 -7.49
N SER A 762 15.56 -6.50 -6.59
CA SER A 762 15.32 -6.37 -5.16
C SER A 762 15.28 -4.88 -4.81
N ALA A 763 14.28 -4.48 -4.02
CA ALA A 763 14.08 -3.08 -3.63
C ALA A 763 15.19 -2.51 -2.70
N SER A 764 16.24 -3.28 -2.43
CA SER A 764 17.36 -2.98 -1.53
C SER A 764 18.46 -2.10 -2.13
N GLU A 765 18.49 -1.87 -3.44
CA GLU A 765 19.59 -1.15 -4.13
C GLU A 765 19.20 0.25 -4.68
N MET A 766 17.94 0.67 -4.54
CA MET A 766 17.31 1.58 -5.51
C MET A 766 17.36 3.09 -5.19
N TYR A 767 18.53 3.63 -4.82
CA TYR A 767 19.00 4.98 -5.20
C TYR A 767 20.46 5.17 -4.73
N ILE A 768 21.42 5.09 -5.64
CA ILE A 768 22.82 5.46 -5.36
C ILE A 768 22.95 6.98 -5.52
N PRO A 769 23.46 7.72 -4.53
CA PRO A 769 23.76 9.14 -4.68
C PRO A 769 24.75 9.39 -5.83
N ASP A 770 24.31 10.13 -6.84
CA ASP A 770 25.05 10.47 -8.05
C ASP A 770 25.28 11.99 -8.15
N GLU A 771 25.69 12.48 -9.32
CA GLU A 771 25.96 13.91 -9.58
C GLU A 771 24.75 14.85 -9.35
N TRP A 772 23.55 14.30 -9.09
CA TRP A 772 22.34 15.05 -8.77
C TRP A 772 22.03 15.14 -7.27
N GLU A 773 22.75 14.43 -6.38
CA GLU A 773 22.53 14.55 -4.93
C GLU A 773 22.97 15.94 -4.42
N PHE A 774 22.06 16.64 -3.76
CA PHE A 774 22.25 18.03 -3.34
C PHE A 774 22.28 18.17 -1.80
N PRO A 775 23.23 18.95 -1.22
CA PRO A 775 23.34 19.06 0.24
C PRO A 775 22.10 19.69 0.88
N ARG A 776 21.49 18.99 1.85
CA ARG A 776 20.22 19.41 2.49
C ARG A 776 20.36 20.75 3.22
N GLU A 777 21.52 21.00 3.82
CA GLU A 777 21.88 22.23 4.53
C GLU A 777 22.00 23.47 3.63
N LYS A 778 22.07 23.28 2.30
CA LYS A 778 21.99 24.37 1.31
C LYS A 778 20.56 24.74 0.91
N ILE A 779 19.54 24.03 1.42
CA ILE A 779 18.12 24.29 1.14
C ILE A 779 17.48 25.04 2.32
N THR A 780 16.69 26.07 2.01
CA THR A 780 15.78 26.74 2.95
C THR A 780 14.35 26.61 2.44
N VAL A 781 13.47 25.98 3.22
CA VAL A 781 12.03 25.85 2.88
C VAL A 781 11.32 27.14 3.27
N LEU A 782 10.49 27.70 2.38
CA LEU A 782 9.83 29.00 2.57
C LEU A 782 8.34 28.89 2.89
N LYS A 783 7.55 28.26 2.00
CA LYS A 783 6.08 28.14 2.13
C LYS A 783 5.54 26.95 1.36
N GLU A 784 4.32 26.52 1.66
CA GLU A 784 3.60 25.52 0.88
C GLU A 784 3.08 26.11 -0.44
N LEU A 785 3.10 25.29 -1.49
CA LEU A 785 2.56 25.60 -2.83
C LEU A 785 1.34 24.74 -3.17
N GLY A 786 1.32 23.47 -2.75
CA GLY A 786 0.19 22.57 -2.96
C GLY A 786 0.54 21.10 -2.70
N GLN A 787 -0.49 20.26 -2.55
CA GLN A 787 -0.32 18.82 -2.33
C GLN A 787 -0.24 18.07 -3.66
N GLY A 788 0.83 17.29 -3.85
CA GLY A 788 1.03 16.41 -5.00
C GLY A 788 0.67 14.94 -4.71
N SER A 789 0.96 14.08 -5.69
CA SER A 789 0.71 12.63 -5.67
C SER A 789 1.37 11.89 -4.50
N PHE A 790 2.61 12.25 -4.15
CA PHE A 790 3.41 11.56 -3.12
C PHE A 790 3.50 12.29 -1.76
N GLY A 791 3.08 13.56 -1.68
CA GLY A 791 3.31 14.42 -0.51
C GLY A 791 3.08 15.90 -0.81
N MET A 792 3.79 16.79 -0.12
CA MET A 792 3.60 18.24 -0.22
C MET A 792 4.64 18.86 -1.16
N VAL A 793 4.28 19.95 -1.84
CA VAL A 793 5.20 20.77 -2.63
C VAL A 793 5.40 22.10 -1.92
N TYR A 794 6.66 22.45 -1.66
CA TYR A 794 7.05 23.73 -1.06
C TYR A 794 7.79 24.62 -2.06
N GLU A 795 7.70 25.93 -1.86
CA GLU A 795 8.69 26.87 -2.39
C GLU A 795 9.91 26.86 -1.45
N GLY A 796 11.11 26.91 -2.03
CA GLY A 796 12.35 27.02 -1.27
C GLY A 796 13.41 27.83 -1.99
N GLU A 797 14.51 28.05 -1.28
CA GLU A 797 15.76 28.61 -1.79
C GLU A 797 16.86 27.55 -1.70
N ALA A 798 17.61 27.36 -2.78
CA ALA A 798 18.76 26.45 -2.83
C ALA A 798 20.03 27.22 -3.22
N LYS A 799 21.09 27.05 -2.42
CA LYS A 799 22.35 27.80 -2.57
C LYS A 799 23.32 27.10 -3.52
N ASP A 800 23.91 27.85 -4.44
CA ASP A 800 24.87 27.37 -5.45
C ASP A 800 24.36 26.25 -6.39
N ILE A 801 23.03 26.01 -6.48
CA ILE A 801 22.45 24.91 -7.28
C ILE A 801 22.51 25.16 -8.79
N VAL A 802 22.52 26.43 -9.22
CA VAL A 802 22.79 26.83 -10.60
C VAL A 802 24.17 27.50 -10.67
N LYS A 803 25.03 27.03 -11.58
CA LYS A 803 26.38 27.57 -11.77
C LYS A 803 26.31 29.04 -12.20
N GLY A 804 26.56 29.95 -11.26
CA GLY A 804 26.50 31.41 -11.45
C GLY A 804 25.50 32.12 -10.53
N GLU A 805 24.59 31.38 -9.87
CA GLU A 805 23.61 31.94 -8.93
C GLU A 805 23.94 31.49 -7.49
N HIS A 806 24.10 32.45 -6.57
CA HIS A 806 24.35 32.16 -5.16
C HIS A 806 23.10 31.63 -4.43
N VAL A 807 21.91 32.03 -4.88
CA VAL A 807 20.61 31.54 -4.38
C VAL A 807 19.63 31.47 -5.55
N THR A 808 19.06 30.28 -5.78
CA THR A 808 18.00 30.05 -6.78
C THR A 808 16.70 29.69 -6.05
N ARG A 809 15.56 30.26 -6.46
CA ARG A 809 14.22 29.84 -5.97
C ARG A 809 13.76 28.57 -6.70
N VAL A 810 13.31 27.59 -5.93
CA VAL A 810 13.05 26.22 -6.39
C VAL A 810 11.71 25.68 -5.87
N ALA A 811 11.15 24.71 -6.60
CA ALA A 811 10.07 23.88 -6.11
C ALA A 811 10.64 22.60 -5.46
N LEU A 812 10.19 22.30 -4.24
CA LEU A 812 10.60 21.14 -3.45
C LEU A 812 9.42 20.17 -3.34
N LYS A 813 9.37 19.15 -4.21
CA LYS A 813 8.43 18.03 -4.05
C LYS A 813 8.92 17.18 -2.89
N THR A 814 8.06 16.83 -1.93
CA THR A 814 8.39 15.94 -0.82
C THR A 814 7.52 14.69 -0.88
N VAL A 815 8.05 13.61 -0.30
CA VAL A 815 7.25 12.43 0.06
C VAL A 815 6.67 12.62 1.46
N ASN A 816 5.44 12.15 1.69
CA ASN A 816 4.78 12.16 3.01
C ASN A 816 5.64 11.44 4.07
N GLU A 817 5.76 11.99 5.27
CA GLU A 817 6.50 11.39 6.40
C GLU A 817 5.99 9.99 6.80
N MET A 818 4.73 9.67 6.47
CA MET A 818 4.11 8.36 6.70
C MET A 818 4.15 7.42 5.47
N ALA A 819 4.82 7.79 4.38
CA ALA A 819 4.85 7.00 3.15
C ALA A 819 5.63 5.68 3.32
N THR A 820 5.18 4.64 2.62
CA THR A 820 5.87 3.36 2.54
C THR A 820 7.19 3.47 1.78
N MET A 821 8.09 2.51 2.01
CA MET A 821 9.33 2.38 1.23
C MET A 821 9.06 2.26 -0.27
N ARG A 822 7.94 1.63 -0.66
CA ARG A 822 7.50 1.53 -2.06
C ARG A 822 7.16 2.91 -2.64
N GLU A 823 6.35 3.71 -1.95
CA GLU A 823 6.00 5.06 -2.40
C GLU A 823 7.23 5.98 -2.46
N ARG A 824 8.21 5.82 -1.55
CA ARG A 824 9.51 6.51 -1.63
C ARG A 824 10.34 6.08 -2.84
N ILE A 825 10.34 4.79 -3.21
CA ILE A 825 11.03 4.29 -4.41
C ILE A 825 10.32 4.78 -5.68
N GLU A 826 8.99 4.73 -5.73
CA GLU A 826 8.21 5.25 -6.87
C GLU A 826 8.41 6.78 -7.04
N PHE A 827 8.54 7.54 -5.94
CA PHE A 827 8.92 8.96 -5.91
C PHE A 827 10.37 9.24 -6.37
N LEU A 828 11.36 8.44 -5.96
CA LEU A 828 12.75 8.59 -6.43
C LEU A 828 12.95 8.08 -7.87
N ASN A 829 12.13 7.14 -8.33
CA ASN A 829 12.10 6.71 -9.73
C ASN A 829 11.56 7.81 -10.65
N GLU A 830 10.57 8.60 -10.21
CA GLU A 830 10.15 9.80 -10.93
C GLU A 830 11.33 10.76 -11.17
N ALA A 831 12.10 11.06 -10.12
CA ALA A 831 13.29 11.91 -10.23
C ALA A 831 14.36 11.30 -11.15
N SER A 832 14.59 9.98 -11.06
CA SER A 832 15.54 9.27 -11.94
C SER A 832 15.14 9.32 -13.42
N VAL A 833 13.84 9.29 -13.75
CA VAL A 833 13.34 9.53 -15.11
C VAL A 833 13.60 10.98 -15.54
N MET A 834 13.37 11.96 -14.67
CA MET A 834 13.61 13.37 -14.98
C MET A 834 15.09 13.71 -15.28
N LYS A 835 16.07 12.96 -14.73
CA LYS A 835 17.51 13.13 -15.06
C LYS A 835 17.82 12.99 -16.55
N ALA A 836 17.00 12.24 -17.29
CA ALA A 836 17.18 12.05 -18.74
C ALA A 836 16.71 13.27 -19.58
N PHE A 837 16.03 14.24 -18.98
CA PHE A 837 15.33 15.32 -19.67
C PHE A 837 15.99 16.69 -19.52
N ILE A 838 16.42 17.24 -20.65
CA ILE A 838 16.98 18.58 -20.82
C ILE A 838 16.31 19.19 -22.06
N CYS A 839 15.19 19.89 -21.83
CA CYS A 839 14.38 20.57 -22.83
C CYS A 839 13.77 21.83 -22.17
N HIS A 840 13.47 22.88 -22.95
CA HIS A 840 12.88 24.10 -22.39
C HIS A 840 11.44 23.89 -21.89
N HIS A 841 10.63 23.16 -22.66
CA HIS A 841 9.19 22.92 -22.40
C HIS A 841 8.92 21.67 -21.53
N VAL A 842 9.91 21.24 -20.75
CA VAL A 842 9.82 20.14 -19.77
C VAL A 842 10.33 20.67 -18.44
N VAL A 843 9.62 20.42 -17.35
CA VAL A 843 10.00 20.89 -16.01
C VAL A 843 11.35 20.29 -15.62
N ARG A 844 12.36 21.16 -15.47
CA ARG A 844 13.75 20.77 -15.25
C ARG A 844 13.99 20.36 -13.80
N LEU A 845 14.54 19.15 -13.62
CA LEU A 845 15.18 18.72 -12.37
C LEU A 845 16.42 19.58 -12.10
N LEU A 846 16.61 20.00 -10.86
CA LEU A 846 17.77 20.77 -10.40
C LEU A 846 18.67 19.97 -9.45
N GLY A 847 18.09 19.00 -8.74
CA GLY A 847 18.79 18.12 -7.80
C GLY A 847 17.83 17.22 -7.04
N VAL A 848 18.37 16.27 -6.29
CA VAL A 848 17.66 15.31 -5.45
C VAL A 848 18.29 15.33 -4.06
N VAL A 849 17.49 15.16 -3.02
CA VAL A 849 17.99 14.90 -1.66
C VAL A 849 17.43 13.56 -1.21
N SER A 850 18.15 12.50 -1.55
CA SER A 850 17.82 11.13 -1.15
C SER A 850 18.12 10.91 0.33
N GLN A 851 19.11 11.63 0.89
CA GLN A 851 19.56 11.49 2.28
C GLN A 851 18.71 12.32 3.27
N GLY A 852 18.32 11.70 4.39
CA GLY A 852 17.41 12.29 5.38
C GLY A 852 15.92 12.20 4.99
N GLN A 853 15.04 12.59 5.91
CA GLN A 853 13.59 12.60 5.72
C GLN A 853 12.99 13.99 6.00
N PRO A 854 11.92 14.40 5.27
CA PRO A 854 11.42 13.77 4.04
C PRO A 854 12.45 13.86 2.91
N ALA A 855 12.48 12.86 2.02
CA ALA A 855 13.25 12.94 0.77
C ALA A 855 12.69 14.07 -0.12
N LEU A 856 13.58 14.77 -0.84
CA LEU A 856 13.23 15.96 -1.63
C LEU A 856 13.60 15.76 -3.11
N VAL A 857 12.74 16.23 -4.01
CA VAL A 857 13.04 16.39 -5.44
C VAL A 857 12.97 17.87 -5.76
N ILE A 858 14.10 18.44 -6.21
CA ILE A 858 14.29 19.87 -6.43
C ILE A 858 14.08 20.16 -7.91
N MET A 859 13.12 21.02 -8.22
CA MET A 859 12.73 21.38 -9.60
C MET A 859 12.74 22.90 -9.77
N GLU A 860 12.73 23.38 -11.02
CA GLU A 860 12.51 24.80 -11.30
C GLU A 860 11.14 25.27 -10.79
N LEU A 861 11.08 26.52 -10.30
CA LEU A 861 9.88 27.07 -9.67
C LEU A 861 8.88 27.61 -10.72
N MET A 862 7.80 26.87 -10.93
CA MET A 862 6.71 27.26 -11.83
C MET A 862 5.71 28.16 -11.08
N THR A 863 5.99 29.47 -11.06
CA THR A 863 5.38 30.45 -10.12
C THR A 863 3.88 30.65 -10.28
N ARG A 864 3.26 30.21 -11.38
CA ARG A 864 1.80 30.32 -11.62
C ARG A 864 1.03 29.02 -11.38
N GLY A 865 1.71 27.96 -10.91
CA GLY A 865 1.10 26.67 -10.60
C GLY A 865 0.83 25.81 -11.84
N ASP A 866 -0.18 24.93 -11.75
CA ASP A 866 -0.61 24.10 -12.88
C ASP A 866 -1.52 24.87 -13.86
N LEU A 867 -1.49 24.46 -15.13
CA LEU A 867 -2.22 25.09 -16.22
C LEU A 867 -3.74 25.03 -16.00
N LYS A 868 -4.27 23.95 -15.41
CA LYS A 868 -5.69 23.84 -15.07
C LYS A 868 -6.11 24.89 -14.01
N SER A 869 -5.30 25.10 -12.97
CA SER A 869 -5.54 26.17 -11.98
C SER A 869 -5.39 27.57 -12.59
N TYR A 870 -4.36 27.78 -13.43
CA TYR A 870 -4.16 29.05 -14.15
C TYR A 870 -5.36 29.37 -15.07
N LEU A 871 -5.79 28.43 -15.92
CA LEU A 871 -6.95 28.59 -16.81
C LEU A 871 -8.24 28.92 -16.04
N ARG A 872 -8.48 28.26 -14.90
CA ARG A 872 -9.63 28.56 -14.03
C ARG A 872 -9.59 29.96 -13.43
N SER A 873 -8.39 30.51 -13.19
CA SER A 873 -8.24 31.89 -12.68
C SER A 873 -8.60 32.99 -13.68
N LEU A 874 -8.84 32.63 -14.96
CA LEU A 874 -9.29 33.51 -16.05
C LEU A 874 -10.82 33.48 -16.27
N ARG A 875 -11.58 32.76 -15.42
CA ARG A 875 -13.05 32.76 -15.46
C ARG A 875 -13.62 34.03 -14.82
N ALA A 876 -14.79 34.46 -15.29
CA ALA A 876 -15.42 35.71 -14.86
C ALA A 876 -16.24 35.61 -13.55
N ASP A 877 -16.45 34.39 -13.03
CA ASP A 877 -17.35 34.10 -11.89
C ASP A 877 -16.74 34.41 -10.51
N ASP A 878 -15.49 34.88 -10.46
CA ASP A 878 -14.76 35.21 -9.25
C ASP A 878 -15.01 36.69 -8.89
N GLU A 879 -16.02 36.96 -8.04
CA GLU A 879 -16.61 38.30 -7.76
C GLU A 879 -15.60 39.43 -7.45
N ASN A 880 -14.35 39.10 -7.12
CA ASN A 880 -13.28 40.04 -6.80
C ASN A 880 -12.40 40.44 -8.00
N LYS A 881 -12.64 39.95 -9.23
CA LYS A 881 -11.77 40.19 -10.42
C LYS A 881 -12.50 40.80 -11.62
N VAL A 882 -12.65 42.13 -11.58
CA VAL A 882 -13.33 42.95 -12.61
C VAL A 882 -12.72 42.87 -14.03
N ASN A 883 -11.51 42.34 -14.21
CA ASN A 883 -10.76 42.34 -15.48
C ASN A 883 -10.27 40.95 -15.96
N ALA A 884 -10.97 39.86 -15.65
CA ALA A 884 -10.64 38.55 -16.20
C ALA A 884 -11.04 38.46 -17.69
N THR A 885 -10.06 38.55 -18.60
CA THR A 885 -10.26 38.32 -20.04
C THR A 885 -9.86 36.88 -20.41
N PRO A 886 -10.65 36.17 -21.23
CA PRO A 886 -10.27 34.84 -21.70
C PRO A 886 -9.05 34.94 -22.64
N PRO A 887 -8.17 33.93 -22.68
CA PRO A 887 -6.97 33.96 -23.51
C PRO A 887 -7.35 33.97 -24.99
N SER A 888 -6.64 34.76 -25.78
CA SER A 888 -6.84 34.81 -27.22
C SER A 888 -6.49 33.48 -27.90
N LEU A 889 -6.97 33.28 -29.12
CA LEU A 889 -6.55 32.13 -29.95
C LEU A 889 -5.02 32.01 -30.04
N LYS A 890 -4.29 33.14 -30.08
CA LYS A 890 -2.82 33.11 -30.16
C LYS A 890 -2.19 32.56 -28.88
N GLU A 891 -2.72 32.93 -27.72
CA GLU A 891 -2.26 32.39 -26.43
C GLU A 891 -2.66 30.91 -26.26
N MET A 892 -3.86 30.53 -26.69
CA MET A 892 -4.27 29.11 -26.72
C MET A 892 -3.36 28.25 -27.61
N ILE A 893 -2.99 28.75 -28.80
CA ILE A 893 -2.06 28.06 -29.72
C ILE A 893 -0.62 28.06 -29.17
N GLN A 894 -0.19 29.13 -28.51
CA GLN A 894 1.12 29.20 -27.86
C GLN A 894 1.26 28.11 -26.77
N MET A 895 0.31 28.03 -25.83
CA MET A 895 0.28 26.99 -24.80
C MET A 895 0.23 25.58 -25.42
N ALA A 896 -0.56 25.40 -26.49
CA ALA A 896 -0.62 24.13 -27.23
C ALA A 896 0.73 23.75 -27.89
N GLY A 897 1.46 24.71 -28.43
CA GLY A 897 2.77 24.50 -29.06
C GLY A 897 3.87 24.17 -28.05
N GLU A 898 3.87 24.81 -26.89
CA GLU A 898 4.82 24.54 -25.80
C GLU A 898 4.63 23.12 -25.25
N ILE A 899 3.37 22.74 -24.96
CA ILE A 899 3.01 21.37 -24.58
C ILE A 899 3.41 20.36 -25.68
N ALA A 900 3.14 20.67 -26.95
CA ALA A 900 3.49 19.79 -28.07
C ALA A 900 5.01 19.63 -28.27
N ASP A 901 5.83 20.66 -28.01
CA ASP A 901 7.30 20.58 -28.11
C ASP A 901 7.90 19.74 -26.98
N GLY A 902 7.42 19.92 -25.75
CA GLY A 902 7.79 19.05 -24.62
C GLY A 902 7.44 17.58 -24.90
N MET A 903 6.26 17.32 -25.47
CA MET A 903 5.86 15.95 -25.84
C MET A 903 6.60 15.41 -27.08
N ALA A 904 6.97 16.27 -28.04
CA ALA A 904 7.84 15.89 -29.16
C ALA A 904 9.24 15.49 -28.67
N TYR A 905 9.78 16.21 -27.67
CA TYR A 905 11.04 15.88 -27.01
C TYR A 905 10.97 14.53 -26.28
N LEU A 906 9.94 14.29 -25.47
CA LEU A 906 9.77 13.04 -24.73
C LEU A 906 9.65 11.83 -25.69
N ASN A 907 8.88 11.96 -26.77
CA ASN A 907 8.77 10.95 -27.82
C ASN A 907 10.12 10.70 -28.54
N ALA A 908 10.87 11.77 -28.86
CA ALA A 908 12.22 11.64 -29.43
C ALA A 908 13.21 10.95 -28.46
N LYS A 909 13.05 11.20 -27.16
CA LYS A 909 13.76 10.52 -26.05
C LYS A 909 13.24 9.11 -25.74
N LYS A 910 12.22 8.62 -26.46
CA LYS A 910 11.60 7.29 -26.31
C LYS A 910 10.78 7.07 -25.04
N PHE A 911 10.21 8.13 -24.48
CA PHE A 911 9.28 8.06 -23.36
C PHE A 911 7.83 8.28 -23.78
N VAL A 912 6.92 7.62 -23.07
CA VAL A 912 5.46 7.85 -23.10
C VAL A 912 5.03 8.35 -21.73
N HIS A 913 4.32 9.47 -21.67
CA HIS A 913 3.94 10.18 -20.43
C HIS A 913 2.77 9.50 -19.70
N ARG A 914 1.81 8.93 -20.46
CA ARG A 914 0.66 8.14 -19.99
C ARG A 914 -0.39 8.88 -19.14
N ASP A 915 -0.08 10.07 -18.62
CA ASP A 915 -1.02 10.96 -17.92
C ASP A 915 -0.85 12.44 -18.33
N LEU A 916 -0.85 12.72 -19.62
CA LEU A 916 -0.86 14.10 -20.13
C LEU A 916 -2.24 14.76 -19.91
N ALA A 917 -2.31 15.74 -19.02
CA ALA A 917 -3.51 16.48 -18.65
C ALA A 917 -3.16 17.93 -18.25
N ALA A 918 -4.09 18.89 -18.32
CA ALA A 918 -3.79 20.29 -17.99
C ALA A 918 -3.39 20.52 -16.51
N ARG A 919 -3.68 19.56 -15.61
CA ARG A 919 -3.17 19.54 -14.22
C ARG A 919 -1.69 19.14 -14.08
N ASN A 920 -1.13 18.50 -15.10
CA ASN A 920 0.26 18.00 -15.13
C ASN A 920 1.13 18.87 -16.06
N CYS A 921 0.55 19.91 -16.69
CA CYS A 921 1.28 20.99 -17.33
C CYS A 921 1.43 22.15 -16.34
N MET A 922 2.62 22.72 -16.21
CA MET A 922 2.96 23.78 -15.25
C MET A 922 3.22 25.11 -15.98
N VAL A 923 2.94 26.25 -15.34
CA VAL A 923 3.04 27.59 -15.94
C VAL A 923 4.08 28.45 -15.20
N SER A 924 5.04 29.02 -15.94
CA SER A 924 6.12 29.85 -15.41
C SER A 924 5.71 31.33 -15.27
N GLU A 925 6.62 32.16 -14.76
CA GLU A 925 6.37 33.59 -14.54
C GLU A 925 6.09 34.34 -15.86
N ASP A 926 6.81 33.98 -16.91
CA ASP A 926 6.71 34.47 -18.29
C ASP A 926 5.56 33.86 -19.11
N LEU A 927 4.69 33.06 -18.48
CA LEU A 927 3.54 32.34 -19.07
C LEU A 927 3.89 31.11 -19.93
N THR A 928 5.16 30.76 -20.10
CA THR A 928 5.59 29.53 -20.79
C THR A 928 5.07 28.28 -20.06
N VAL A 929 4.47 27.36 -20.81
CA VAL A 929 3.96 26.08 -20.31
C VAL A 929 5.00 24.97 -20.43
N LYS A 930 5.11 24.11 -19.42
CA LYS A 930 6.03 22.95 -19.40
C LYS A 930 5.34 21.66 -18.94
N ILE A 931 5.80 20.51 -19.45
CA ILE A 931 5.34 19.18 -19.03
C ILE A 931 5.93 18.80 -17.67
N GLY A 932 5.12 18.25 -16.76
CA GLY A 932 5.50 17.82 -15.40
C GLY A 932 4.75 16.57 -14.90
N ASP A 933 4.95 16.23 -13.61
CA ASP A 933 4.46 15.03 -12.91
C ASP A 933 4.72 13.70 -13.65
N PHE A 934 5.96 13.21 -13.55
CA PHE A 934 6.45 12.10 -14.37
C PHE A 934 6.14 10.70 -13.81
N GLY A 935 5.38 10.60 -12.70
CA GLY A 935 5.17 9.35 -11.94
C GLY A 935 4.53 8.18 -12.70
N MET A 936 3.96 8.40 -13.90
CA MET A 936 3.44 7.34 -14.79
C MET A 936 4.26 7.13 -16.08
N THR A 937 5.36 7.87 -16.26
CA THR A 937 6.19 7.89 -17.48
C THR A 937 7.10 6.67 -17.56
N ARG A 938 7.29 6.09 -18.77
CA ARG A 938 8.21 4.96 -19.03
C ARG A 938 8.79 4.98 -20.43
N ASP A 939 9.89 4.24 -20.63
CA ASP A 939 10.48 3.94 -21.94
C ASP A 939 9.49 3.14 -22.83
N ILE A 940 9.73 3.16 -24.14
CA ILE A 940 9.02 2.42 -25.18
C ILE A 940 9.54 0.97 -25.32
N TYR A 941 10.82 0.71 -25.03
CA TYR A 941 11.44 -0.60 -25.26
C TYR A 941 11.37 -1.56 -24.05
N GLU A 942 10.87 -1.10 -22.90
CA GLU A 942 10.79 -1.87 -21.64
C GLU A 942 9.57 -2.82 -21.60
N THR A 943 9.40 -3.61 -22.67
CA THR A 943 8.28 -4.52 -23.00
C THR A 943 6.97 -3.87 -23.46
N ASP A 944 6.48 -4.29 -24.63
CA ASP A 944 5.25 -3.81 -25.29
C ASP A 944 3.92 -4.19 -24.58
N TYR A 945 3.94 -4.86 -23.42
CA TYR A 945 2.74 -5.46 -22.81
C TYR A 945 2.57 -5.17 -21.31
N TYR A 946 2.01 -4.01 -20.98
CA TYR A 946 1.43 -3.78 -19.64
C TYR A 946 -0.05 -4.21 -19.61
N ARG A 947 -0.33 -5.43 -19.13
CA ARG A 947 -1.68 -5.81 -18.68
C ARG A 947 -1.89 -5.39 -17.23
N LYS A 948 -3.04 -4.76 -16.94
CA LYS A 948 -3.37 -4.14 -15.64
C LYS A 948 -3.66 -5.17 -14.52
N GLY A 949 -2.64 -5.89 -14.08
CA GLY A 949 -2.68 -6.79 -12.92
C GLY A 949 -2.20 -6.10 -11.64
N GLY A 950 -3.01 -5.21 -11.04
CA GLY A 950 -2.65 -4.55 -9.78
C GLY A 950 -3.36 -3.21 -9.56
N LYS A 951 -3.56 -2.86 -8.29
CA LYS A 951 -4.28 -1.64 -7.86
C LYS A 951 -3.46 -0.38 -8.12
N SER A 952 -3.65 0.24 -9.29
CA SER A 952 -3.38 1.67 -9.47
C SER A 952 -4.58 2.38 -10.10
N LEU A 953 -4.79 3.63 -9.69
CA LEU A 953 -5.78 4.53 -10.25
C LEU A 953 -5.32 4.97 -11.63
N LEU A 954 -6.25 5.10 -12.59
CA LEU A 954 -5.93 5.51 -13.96
C LEU A 954 -6.70 6.78 -14.34
N PRO A 955 -6.13 7.65 -15.19
CA PRO A 955 -6.72 8.94 -15.57
C PRO A 955 -7.76 8.78 -16.69
N VAL A 956 -8.78 7.93 -16.47
CA VAL A 956 -9.74 7.42 -17.48
C VAL A 956 -10.27 8.47 -18.46
N ARG A 957 -10.53 9.71 -18.00
CA ARG A 957 -11.08 10.82 -18.82
C ARG A 957 -10.10 11.40 -19.86
N TRP A 958 -8.80 11.16 -19.72
CA TRP A 958 -7.77 11.59 -20.67
C TRP A 958 -7.26 10.43 -21.54
N MET A 959 -7.52 9.18 -21.14
CA MET A 959 -6.99 8.00 -21.82
C MET A 959 -7.60 7.74 -23.20
N SER A 960 -6.79 7.15 -24.08
CA SER A 960 -7.21 6.67 -25.40
C SER A 960 -8.04 5.39 -25.33
N PRO A 961 -8.86 5.06 -26.37
CA PRO A 961 -9.62 3.81 -26.43
C PRO A 961 -8.72 2.56 -26.33
N GLU A 962 -7.55 2.56 -26.97
CA GLU A 962 -6.62 1.42 -26.90
C GLU A 962 -5.94 1.28 -25.52
N SER A 963 -5.72 2.40 -24.82
CA SER A 963 -5.18 2.38 -23.44
C SER A 963 -6.22 1.90 -22.43
N LEU A 964 -7.50 2.22 -22.65
CA LEU A 964 -8.61 1.76 -21.80
C LEU A 964 -8.95 0.29 -22.02
N LYS A 965 -8.99 -0.15 -23.28
CA LYS A 965 -9.46 -1.49 -23.67
C LYS A 965 -8.37 -2.55 -23.60
N ASP A 966 -7.23 -2.30 -24.23
CA ASP A 966 -6.20 -3.29 -24.47
C ASP A 966 -4.96 -3.08 -23.57
N GLY A 967 -4.92 -1.96 -22.81
CA GLY A 967 -3.82 -1.59 -21.91
C GLY A 967 -2.63 -0.94 -22.61
N ILE A 968 -2.79 -0.55 -23.88
CA ILE A 968 -1.70 -0.12 -24.76
C ILE A 968 -1.40 1.37 -24.56
N PHE A 969 -0.14 1.72 -24.31
CA PHE A 969 0.33 3.10 -24.18
C PHE A 969 1.43 3.37 -25.21
N THR A 970 1.27 4.42 -26.02
CA THR A 970 2.19 4.80 -27.09
C THR A 970 2.24 6.33 -27.23
N PRO A 971 3.19 6.91 -27.99
CA PRO A 971 3.12 8.33 -28.32
C PRO A 971 1.81 8.77 -28.98
N TYR A 972 1.08 7.85 -29.66
CA TYR A 972 -0.23 8.13 -30.25
C TYR A 972 -1.37 8.12 -29.21
N SER A 973 -1.24 7.40 -28.09
CA SER A 973 -2.20 7.53 -26.98
C SER A 973 -1.98 8.85 -26.23
N ASP A 974 -0.73 9.31 -26.08
CA ASP A 974 -0.44 10.63 -25.53
C ASP A 974 -0.96 11.76 -26.44
N VAL A 975 -0.99 11.59 -27.77
CA VAL A 975 -1.65 12.53 -28.70
C VAL A 975 -3.17 12.59 -28.47
N TRP A 976 -3.83 11.48 -28.12
CA TRP A 976 -5.25 11.50 -27.75
C TRP A 976 -5.47 12.31 -26.47
N SER A 977 -4.62 12.10 -25.45
CA SER A 977 -4.62 12.85 -24.19
C SER A 977 -4.37 14.35 -24.44
N PHE A 978 -3.44 14.70 -25.33
CA PHE A 978 -3.20 16.07 -25.78
C PHE A 978 -4.46 16.71 -26.40
N GLY A 979 -5.24 15.96 -27.19
CA GLY A 979 -6.55 16.42 -27.66
C GLY A 979 -7.50 16.83 -26.53
N VAL A 980 -7.49 16.09 -25.41
CA VAL A 980 -8.24 16.44 -24.19
C VAL A 980 -7.65 17.67 -23.50
N VAL A 981 -6.33 17.85 -23.49
CA VAL A 981 -5.69 19.09 -22.99
C VAL A 981 -6.06 20.31 -23.84
N LEU A 982 -6.16 20.19 -25.16
CA LEU A 982 -6.67 21.27 -26.02
C LEU A 982 -8.12 21.64 -25.67
N TRP A 983 -8.94 20.65 -25.31
CA TRP A 983 -10.32 20.86 -24.83
C TRP A 983 -10.35 21.51 -23.44
N GLU A 984 -9.45 21.14 -22.52
CA GLU A 984 -9.26 21.84 -21.24
C GLU A 984 -8.83 23.31 -21.46
N ILE A 985 -7.91 23.59 -22.40
CA ILE A 985 -7.52 24.97 -22.76
C ILE A 985 -8.72 25.76 -23.30
N ALA A 986 -9.51 25.16 -24.20
CA ALA A 986 -10.68 25.81 -24.80
C ALA A 986 -11.83 26.10 -23.81
N THR A 987 -11.93 25.33 -22.73
CA THR A 987 -13.01 25.41 -21.72
C THR A 987 -12.61 26.15 -20.43
N LEU A 988 -11.41 26.75 -20.38
CA LEU A 988 -10.83 27.26 -19.12
C LEU A 988 -10.82 26.19 -18.00
N ALA A 989 -10.42 24.98 -18.40
CA ALA A 989 -10.33 23.75 -17.63
C ALA A 989 -11.62 23.32 -16.91
N GLU A 990 -12.69 23.10 -17.69
CA GLU A 990 -13.84 22.30 -17.25
C GLU A 990 -13.44 20.83 -16.99
N GLN A 991 -14.37 20.02 -16.48
CA GLN A 991 -14.13 18.59 -16.34
C GLN A 991 -14.47 17.87 -17.67
N PRO A 992 -13.52 17.16 -18.30
CA PRO A 992 -13.83 16.37 -19.48
C PRO A 992 -14.91 15.32 -19.17
N TYR A 993 -15.93 15.23 -20.02
CA TYR A 993 -17.13 14.40 -19.82
C TYR A 993 -17.89 14.73 -18.52
N GLN A 994 -18.12 16.01 -18.26
CA GLN A 994 -18.91 16.50 -17.12
C GLN A 994 -20.31 15.84 -17.09
N GLY A 995 -20.80 15.52 -15.89
CA GLY A 995 -22.07 14.81 -15.68
C GLY A 995 -22.01 13.28 -15.82
N MET A 996 -20.98 12.72 -16.46
CA MET A 996 -20.76 11.26 -16.51
C MET A 996 -19.87 10.78 -15.35
N ALA A 997 -20.14 9.58 -14.82
CA ALA A 997 -19.25 8.87 -13.90
C ALA A 997 -18.04 8.25 -14.63
N ASN A 998 -16.93 7.98 -13.93
CA ASN A 998 -15.70 7.47 -14.58
C ASN A 998 -15.91 6.13 -15.32
N GLU A 999 -16.80 5.27 -14.82
CA GLU A 999 -17.18 4.00 -15.48
C GLU A 999 -18.00 4.23 -16.75
N GLN A 1000 -18.91 5.22 -16.75
CA GLN A 1000 -19.67 5.62 -17.94
C GLN A 1000 -18.73 6.22 -19.01
N VAL A 1001 -17.73 7.03 -18.60
CA VAL A 1001 -16.72 7.55 -19.52
C VAL A 1001 -15.87 6.43 -20.13
N LEU A 1002 -15.49 5.43 -19.33
CA LEU A 1002 -14.76 4.25 -19.81
C LEU A 1002 -15.52 3.54 -20.93
N HIS A 1003 -16.82 3.27 -20.74
CA HIS A 1003 -17.66 2.67 -21.77
C HIS A 1003 -17.85 3.60 -22.99
N TYR A 1004 -18.20 4.87 -22.75
CA TYR A 1004 -18.42 5.85 -23.83
C TYR A 1004 -17.20 5.99 -24.75
N VAL A 1005 -15.98 6.07 -24.21
CA VAL A 1005 -14.75 6.18 -25.00
C VAL A 1005 -14.38 4.86 -25.69
N MET A 1006 -14.62 3.69 -25.07
CA MET A 1006 -14.48 2.39 -25.74
C MET A 1006 -15.43 2.25 -26.94
N ASP A 1007 -16.66 2.74 -26.79
CA ASP A 1007 -17.68 2.76 -27.85
C ASP A 1007 -17.47 3.89 -28.88
N ASN A 1008 -16.31 4.56 -28.84
CA ASN A 1008 -15.83 5.60 -29.77
C ASN A 1008 -16.51 6.97 -29.61
N GLY A 1009 -17.13 7.22 -28.46
CA GLY A 1009 -17.51 8.55 -28.03
C GLY A 1009 -16.30 9.46 -27.84
N ILE A 1010 -16.48 10.73 -28.20
CA ILE A 1010 -15.50 11.81 -28.04
C ILE A 1010 -16.16 13.00 -27.33
N LEU A 1011 -15.35 13.96 -26.90
CA LEU A 1011 -15.85 15.23 -26.34
C LEU A 1011 -16.49 16.08 -27.45
N GLU A 1012 -17.57 16.77 -27.09
CA GLU A 1012 -18.23 17.72 -27.99
C GLU A 1012 -17.40 19.01 -28.12
N LYS A 1013 -17.61 19.75 -29.23
CA LYS A 1013 -16.93 21.03 -29.46
C LYS A 1013 -17.39 22.05 -28.40
N PRO A 1014 -16.50 22.67 -27.61
CA PRO A 1014 -16.91 23.68 -26.63
C PRO A 1014 -17.56 24.91 -27.28
N GLU A 1015 -18.43 25.56 -26.52
CA GLU A 1015 -18.98 26.86 -26.88
C GLU A 1015 -17.85 27.88 -27.12
N ASN A 1016 -18.03 28.76 -28.10
CA ASN A 1016 -17.04 29.75 -28.54
C ASN A 1016 -15.64 29.21 -28.95
N CYS A 1017 -15.43 27.88 -28.98
CA CYS A 1017 -14.14 27.28 -29.33
C CYS A 1017 -13.69 27.67 -30.76
N PRO A 1018 -12.48 28.25 -30.92
CA PRO A 1018 -11.94 28.60 -32.24
C PRO A 1018 -11.78 27.38 -33.15
N ASN A 1019 -12.16 27.53 -34.42
CA ASN A 1019 -12.15 26.42 -35.38
C ASN A 1019 -10.75 25.79 -35.55
N ARG A 1020 -9.68 26.59 -35.48
CA ARG A 1020 -8.29 26.11 -35.57
C ARG A 1020 -7.93 25.13 -34.45
N LEU A 1021 -8.36 25.42 -33.22
CA LEU A 1021 -8.11 24.56 -32.06
C LEU A 1021 -8.95 23.28 -32.12
N HIS A 1022 -10.21 23.38 -32.57
CA HIS A 1022 -11.10 22.24 -32.79
C HIS A 1022 -10.66 21.33 -33.97
N GLU A 1023 -9.96 21.85 -34.98
CA GLU A 1023 -9.31 21.02 -36.01
C GLU A 1023 -8.22 20.14 -35.41
N LEU A 1024 -7.35 20.70 -34.57
CA LEU A 1024 -6.30 19.95 -33.87
C LEU A 1024 -6.90 18.87 -32.96
N MET A 1025 -7.95 19.17 -32.18
CA MET A 1025 -8.69 18.18 -31.38
C MET A 1025 -9.17 16.99 -32.24
N ARG A 1026 -9.80 17.25 -33.39
CA ARG A 1026 -10.32 16.21 -34.30
C ARG A 1026 -9.22 15.40 -34.98
N TRP A 1027 -8.02 15.95 -35.16
CA TRP A 1027 -6.85 15.18 -35.61
C TRP A 1027 -6.29 14.31 -34.48
N CYS A 1028 -6.32 14.79 -33.24
CA CYS A 1028 -5.88 14.03 -32.06
C CYS A 1028 -6.81 12.84 -31.73
N TRP A 1029 -8.13 13.00 -31.89
CA TRP A 1029 -9.11 11.95 -31.59
C TRP A 1029 -9.43 11.01 -32.78
N GLN A 1030 -8.48 10.77 -33.68
CA GLN A 1030 -8.65 9.74 -34.71
C GLN A 1030 -8.72 8.34 -34.09
N LYS A 1031 -9.75 7.56 -34.46
CA LYS A 1031 -10.03 6.22 -33.92
C LYS A 1031 -8.86 5.24 -34.07
N ASN A 1032 -8.21 5.21 -35.23
CA ASN A 1032 -6.97 4.46 -35.44
C ASN A 1032 -5.79 5.29 -34.92
N PRO A 1033 -4.97 4.80 -33.96
CA PRO A 1033 -3.82 5.54 -33.45
C PRO A 1033 -2.83 5.96 -34.54
N LYS A 1034 -2.66 5.13 -35.57
CA LYS A 1034 -1.77 5.42 -36.72
C LYS A 1034 -2.26 6.55 -37.63
N ASN A 1035 -3.51 7.00 -37.46
CA ASN A 1035 -4.08 8.13 -38.20
C ASN A 1035 -3.98 9.45 -37.39
N ARG A 1036 -3.57 9.41 -36.12
CA ARG A 1036 -3.32 10.60 -35.30
C ARG A 1036 -1.98 11.23 -35.72
N PRO A 1037 -1.86 12.57 -35.83
CA PRO A 1037 -0.60 13.21 -36.17
C PRO A 1037 0.42 13.02 -35.04
N SER A 1038 1.70 12.92 -35.37
CA SER A 1038 2.76 13.04 -34.37
C SER A 1038 2.86 14.48 -33.86
N PHE A 1039 3.38 14.69 -32.64
CA PHE A 1039 3.62 16.03 -32.09
C PHE A 1039 4.45 16.94 -33.01
N ILE A 1040 5.39 16.38 -33.79
CA ILE A 1040 6.16 17.12 -34.80
C ILE A 1040 5.24 17.66 -35.92
N GLN A 1041 4.29 16.87 -36.40
CA GLN A 1041 3.32 17.29 -37.42
C GLN A 1041 2.28 18.28 -36.86
N ILE A 1042 1.92 18.17 -35.58
CA ILE A 1042 1.11 19.17 -34.88
C ILE A 1042 1.85 20.51 -34.89
N LEU A 1043 3.13 20.53 -34.48
CA LEU A 1043 3.98 21.72 -34.48
C LEU A 1043 4.16 22.32 -35.88
N GLU A 1044 4.43 21.49 -36.90
CA GLU A 1044 4.51 21.92 -38.30
C GLU A 1044 3.24 22.64 -38.79
N SER A 1045 2.07 22.28 -38.24
CA SER A 1045 0.79 22.89 -38.61
C SER A 1045 0.50 24.22 -37.91
N ILE A 1046 1.07 24.48 -36.73
CA ILE A 1046 0.84 25.71 -35.94
C ILE A 1046 2.04 26.66 -35.89
N LYS A 1047 3.19 26.29 -36.45
CA LYS A 1047 4.46 27.05 -36.43
C LYS A 1047 4.37 28.54 -36.83
N GLU A 1048 3.37 28.91 -37.64
CA GLU A 1048 3.13 30.27 -38.16
C GLU A 1048 2.27 31.11 -37.22
N ASP A 1049 1.50 30.47 -36.33
CA ASP A 1049 0.68 31.12 -35.29
C ASP A 1049 1.49 31.39 -34.00
N LEU A 1050 2.58 30.64 -33.76
CA LEU A 1050 3.44 30.71 -32.56
C LEU A 1050 4.29 32.00 -32.48
N GLN A 1051 4.75 32.34 -31.27
CA GLN A 1051 5.58 33.52 -31.03
C GLN A 1051 7.05 33.32 -31.48
N PRO A 1052 7.77 34.38 -31.92
CA PRO A 1052 9.17 34.27 -32.35
C PRO A 1052 10.14 33.74 -31.28
N SER A 1053 9.85 33.99 -29.99
CA SER A 1053 10.58 33.45 -28.84
C SER A 1053 10.64 31.92 -28.83
N PHE A 1054 9.53 31.26 -29.21
CA PHE A 1054 9.44 29.80 -29.30
C PHE A 1054 10.50 29.21 -30.24
N GLN A 1055 10.83 29.89 -31.34
CA GLN A 1055 11.82 29.40 -32.32
C GLN A 1055 13.25 29.34 -31.75
N GLN A 1056 13.54 30.10 -30.70
CA GLN A 1056 14.85 30.15 -30.05
C GLN A 1056 15.01 29.12 -28.92
N LEU A 1057 13.89 28.59 -28.40
CA LEU A 1057 13.84 27.77 -27.18
C LEU A 1057 13.31 26.35 -27.42
N SER A 1058 12.62 26.10 -28.53
CA SER A 1058 11.97 24.82 -28.83
C SER A 1058 12.92 23.75 -29.41
N PHE A 1059 12.68 22.51 -28.99
CA PHE A 1059 13.35 21.32 -29.48
C PHE A 1059 13.08 21.06 -30.97
N PHE A 1060 11.85 21.35 -31.43
CA PHE A 1060 11.41 21.22 -32.82
C PHE A 1060 12.28 22.01 -33.81
N TYR A 1061 12.56 23.29 -33.52
CA TYR A 1061 13.44 24.10 -34.38
C TYR A 1061 14.89 23.64 -34.31
N THR A 1062 15.42 23.34 -33.12
CA THR A 1062 16.79 22.82 -32.96
C THR A 1062 17.03 21.52 -33.75
N THR A 1063 16.03 20.64 -33.78
CA THR A 1063 16.09 19.35 -34.50
C THR A 1063 15.97 19.53 -36.01
N ASN A 1064 15.08 20.42 -36.47
CA ASN A 1064 14.95 20.73 -37.90
C ASN A 1064 16.16 21.52 -38.44
N GLN A 1065 16.82 22.32 -37.61
CA GLN A 1065 18.06 23.01 -37.95
C GLN A 1065 19.20 21.99 -38.16
N LYS A 1066 19.41 21.06 -37.22
CA LYS A 1066 20.38 19.95 -37.40
C LYS A 1066 20.08 19.06 -38.61
N ARG A 1067 18.80 18.85 -38.95
CA ARG A 1067 18.38 18.14 -40.18
C ARG A 1067 18.63 18.92 -41.47
N ARG A 1068 18.65 20.26 -41.41
CA ARG A 1068 19.05 21.11 -42.54
C ARG A 1068 20.56 21.17 -42.67
N GLU A 1069 21.28 21.38 -41.57
CA GLU A 1069 22.76 21.36 -41.55
C GLU A 1069 23.30 20.02 -42.09
N SER A 1070 22.71 18.88 -41.71
CA SER A 1070 23.11 17.56 -42.25
C SER A 1070 22.64 17.26 -43.68
N ALA A 1071 21.75 18.08 -44.26
CA ALA A 1071 21.39 18.03 -45.69
C ALA A 1071 22.28 18.98 -46.52
N GLU A 1072 22.51 20.20 -46.03
CA GLU A 1072 23.39 21.21 -46.65
C GLU A 1072 24.86 20.74 -46.64
N VAL A 1073 25.29 19.96 -45.64
CA VAL A 1073 26.60 19.28 -45.67
C VAL A 1073 26.65 18.20 -46.76
N SER A 1074 25.60 17.39 -46.95
CA SER A 1074 25.61 16.39 -48.04
C SER A 1074 25.58 17.01 -49.44
N ASP A 1075 24.90 18.14 -49.62
CA ASP A 1075 24.90 18.87 -50.89
C ASP A 1075 26.25 19.59 -51.13
N ALA A 1076 26.88 20.12 -50.06
CA ALA A 1076 28.22 20.72 -50.15
C ALA A 1076 29.32 19.69 -50.46
N GLU A 1077 29.27 18.48 -49.88
CA GLU A 1077 30.21 17.40 -50.23
C GLU A 1077 29.99 16.89 -51.67
N ALA A 1078 28.76 16.92 -52.18
CA ALA A 1078 28.46 16.57 -53.57
C ALA A 1078 29.06 17.56 -54.58
N ASP A 1079 28.91 18.87 -54.37
CA ASP A 1079 29.45 19.89 -55.28
C ASP A 1079 30.99 20.00 -55.21
N GLN A 1080 31.60 19.67 -54.05
CA GLN A 1080 33.06 19.59 -53.91
C GLN A 1080 33.65 18.39 -54.68
N ALA A 1081 32.93 17.26 -54.72
CA ALA A 1081 33.36 16.04 -55.43
C ALA A 1081 33.40 16.22 -56.97
N GLN A 1082 32.58 17.10 -57.52
CA GLN A 1082 32.45 17.32 -58.97
C GLN A 1082 33.62 18.10 -59.60
N LYS A 1083 34.53 18.69 -58.80
CA LYS A 1083 35.63 19.55 -59.30
C LYS A 1083 37.03 18.94 -59.29
N ASN A 1084 37.32 17.96 -58.43
CA ASN A 1084 38.66 17.40 -58.27
C ASN A 1084 38.85 16.05 -58.99
N LEU A 1085 38.51 16.01 -60.28
CA LEU A 1085 38.78 14.87 -61.18
C LEU A 1085 39.73 15.26 -62.33
N LEU A 1086 40.72 16.11 -62.02
CA LEU A 1086 41.87 16.48 -62.85
C LEU A 1086 43.12 16.68 -61.96
N GLU A 1087 44.29 16.33 -62.49
CA GLU A 1087 45.65 16.66 -61.99
C GLU A 1087 46.17 16.06 -60.66
N ILE A 1088 46.46 14.75 -60.70
CA ILE A 1088 47.83 14.18 -60.57
C ILE A 1088 48.78 14.75 -59.47
N SER A 1089 48.75 14.09 -58.29
CA SER A 1089 49.94 13.61 -57.56
C SER A 1089 50.82 14.63 -56.72
N PRO A 1090 51.79 14.16 -55.89
CA PRO A 1090 52.18 14.80 -54.59
C PRO A 1090 53.68 15.33 -54.57
N PRO A 1091 54.46 15.48 -53.46
CA PRO A 1091 54.23 15.24 -52.00
C PRO A 1091 54.95 16.18 -50.96
N ILE A 1092 55.01 15.72 -49.69
CA ILE A 1092 56.10 15.88 -48.66
C ILE A 1092 56.04 17.00 -47.56
N SER A 1093 56.03 16.56 -46.29
CA SER A 1093 56.53 17.20 -45.03
C SER A 1093 55.88 18.49 -44.48
N SER A 1094 55.86 18.77 -43.15
CA SER A 1094 56.10 17.95 -41.94
C SER A 1094 55.64 18.62 -40.62
N SER A 1095 55.25 17.79 -39.63
CA SER A 1095 55.52 17.91 -38.18
C SER A 1095 55.18 19.17 -37.34
N THR A 1096 54.41 18.96 -36.26
CA THR A 1096 54.58 19.53 -34.87
C THR A 1096 54.50 21.06 -34.64
N SER A 1097 54.02 21.59 -33.51
CA SER A 1097 53.23 21.03 -32.36
C SER A 1097 52.74 22.17 -31.44
N SER A 1098 51.89 21.82 -30.46
CA SER A 1098 51.84 22.39 -29.08
C SER A 1098 51.54 23.89 -28.83
N SER A 1099 50.51 24.10 -27.98
CA SER A 1099 50.41 25.10 -26.88
C SER A 1099 50.35 26.62 -27.20
N SER A 1100 49.65 27.46 -26.42
CA SER A 1100 48.60 27.26 -25.39
C SER A 1100 47.97 28.62 -24.97
N SER A 1101 46.89 28.60 -24.18
CA SER A 1101 46.55 29.51 -23.03
C SER A 1101 46.74 31.06 -23.10
N SER A 1102 45.88 31.92 -22.55
CA SER A 1102 44.54 31.80 -21.94
C SER A 1102 44.05 33.14 -21.34
N PHE A 1103 42.72 33.32 -21.23
CA PHE A 1103 41.98 34.14 -20.23
C PHE A 1103 42.04 35.70 -20.20
N HIS A 1104 40.90 36.25 -19.70
CA HIS A 1104 40.69 37.58 -19.08
C HIS A 1104 40.68 38.87 -19.95
N ASN A 1105 39.90 39.92 -19.64
CA ASN A 1105 38.57 40.01 -18.97
C ASN A 1105 37.89 41.40 -19.16
N PHE A 1106 36.56 41.46 -18.92
CA PHE A 1106 35.72 42.64 -18.53
C PHE A 1106 35.67 43.98 -19.32
N SER A 1107 34.42 44.45 -19.54
CA SER A 1107 33.95 45.87 -19.57
C SER A 1107 34.31 46.75 -20.80
N SER A 1108 33.54 47.78 -21.23
CA SER A 1108 32.14 48.21 -20.96
C SER A 1108 31.65 49.31 -21.96
N LEU A 1109 30.37 49.72 -21.83
CA LEU A 1109 29.79 51.06 -22.13
C LEU A 1109 29.46 51.54 -23.58
N CYS A 1110 28.14 51.74 -23.78
CA CYS A 1110 27.46 52.91 -24.40
C CYS A 1110 27.40 53.23 -25.93
N LYS A 1111 26.16 53.12 -26.44
CA LYS A 1111 25.36 54.11 -27.22
C LYS A 1111 25.54 54.34 -28.75
N ALA A 1112 24.38 54.64 -29.36
CA ALA A 1112 24.13 55.43 -30.60
C ALA A 1112 24.42 54.76 -31.97
N GLN A 1113 23.75 55.08 -33.10
CA GLN A 1113 22.42 55.69 -33.40
C GLN A 1113 22.12 55.56 -34.93
N LYS A 1114 20.84 55.36 -35.33
CA LYS A 1114 20.16 55.89 -36.57
C LYS A 1114 20.75 55.52 -37.97
N ASP A 1115 20.06 55.64 -39.14
CA ASP A 1115 18.64 55.72 -39.52
C ASP A 1115 18.44 55.45 -41.05
N HIS A 1116 17.30 54.83 -41.42
CA HIS A 1116 16.45 55.05 -42.64
C HIS A 1116 16.89 54.79 -44.12
N ALA A 1117 15.83 54.67 -44.96
CA ALA A 1117 15.70 54.80 -46.44
C ALA A 1117 15.85 53.51 -47.31
N LEU A 1118 15.01 53.23 -48.34
CA LEU A 1118 13.77 53.86 -48.85
C LEU A 1118 12.87 52.86 -49.65
N LEU A 1119 11.67 53.33 -50.04
CA LEU A 1119 10.57 52.81 -50.93
C LEU A 1119 11.00 51.98 -52.19
N ALA A 1120 10.16 51.21 -52.93
CA ALA A 1120 8.80 51.53 -53.45
C ALA A 1120 8.08 50.38 -54.24
N ILE A 1121 6.73 50.51 -54.44
CA ILE A 1121 5.92 50.16 -55.66
C ILE A 1121 5.70 48.66 -56.08
N ASN A 1122 4.59 48.19 -56.71
CA ASN A 1122 3.13 48.52 -56.68
C ASN A 1122 2.24 47.49 -57.48
N ALA A 1123 0.96 47.32 -57.07
CA ALA A 1123 -0.27 47.05 -57.87
C ALA A 1123 -0.58 45.76 -58.72
N LYS A 1124 -1.76 45.17 -58.39
CA LYS A 1124 -2.81 44.57 -59.28
C LYS A 1124 -2.52 43.18 -59.92
N LYS A 1125 -3.52 42.34 -60.31
CA LYS A 1125 -4.93 42.59 -60.76
C LYS A 1125 -5.87 41.36 -60.54
N ASN A 1126 -7.17 41.58 -60.34
CA ASN A 1126 -8.29 40.60 -60.45
C ASN A 1126 -8.90 40.67 -61.91
N PRO A 1127 -10.00 40.02 -62.39
CA PRO A 1127 -11.19 39.45 -61.70
C PRO A 1127 -11.91 38.18 -62.30
N SER A 1128 -13.03 37.76 -61.67
CA SER A 1128 -14.29 37.20 -62.28
C SER A 1128 -14.34 35.83 -63.00
N ALA A 1129 -15.47 35.09 -63.13
CA ALA A 1129 -16.75 35.02 -62.37
C ALA A 1129 -17.71 33.85 -62.82
N LYS A 1130 -18.64 33.46 -61.91
CA LYS A 1130 -20.05 32.99 -62.13
C LYS A 1130 -20.41 31.67 -62.87
N LYS A 1131 -21.32 30.90 -62.20
CA LYS A 1131 -22.40 30.00 -62.74
C LYS A 1131 -21.96 28.66 -63.42
N ASN A 1132 -22.76 27.57 -63.46
CA ASN A 1132 -24.09 27.25 -62.86
C ASN A 1132 -24.32 25.71 -62.76
N ILE A 1133 -25.12 25.28 -61.76
CA ILE A 1133 -26.20 24.25 -61.76
C ILE A 1133 -26.03 22.95 -62.60
N TYR A 1134 -26.19 21.77 -61.97
CA TYR A 1134 -27.27 20.78 -62.27
C TYR A 1134 -27.46 19.69 -61.19
N HIS A 1135 -28.64 19.07 -61.15
CA HIS A 1135 -29.08 18.03 -60.19
C HIS A 1135 -28.72 16.60 -60.66
N MET A 1136 -28.67 15.64 -59.72
CA MET A 1136 -29.57 14.47 -59.77
C MET A 1136 -29.69 13.72 -58.43
N ASN A 1137 -30.68 12.82 -58.34
CA ASN A 1137 -31.07 12.06 -57.14
C ASN A 1137 -30.22 10.79 -56.93
N GLY A 1138 -30.25 10.23 -55.71
CA GLY A 1138 -29.68 8.91 -55.42
C GLY A 1138 -29.99 8.39 -54.00
N SER A 1139 -31.20 7.87 -53.78
CA SER A 1139 -31.62 7.31 -52.48
C SER A 1139 -31.57 5.78 -52.46
N ALA A 1140 -30.86 5.19 -51.49
CA ALA A 1140 -31.07 3.81 -51.04
C ALA A 1140 -30.53 3.63 -49.61
N LYS A 1141 -31.09 2.65 -48.87
CA LYS A 1141 -30.61 2.23 -47.54
C LYS A 1141 -29.57 1.13 -47.70
N HIS A 1142 -28.64 1.01 -46.74
CA HIS A 1142 -28.76 -0.13 -45.83
C HIS A 1142 -28.23 0.18 -44.43
#